data_AF-A0A1S3PXM5-F1
#
_entry.id   AF-A0A1S3PXM5-F1
#
_cell.length_a   1.000
_cell.length_b   1.000
_cell.length_c   1.000
_cell.angle_alpha   90.00
_cell.angle_beta   90.00
_cell.angle_gamma   90.00
#
_symmetry.space_group_name_H-M   'P 1'
#
loop_
_entity.id
_entity.type
_entity.pdbx_description
1 polymer ?
#
loop_
_entity_poly.entity_id
_entity_poly.type
_entity_poly.pdbx_seq_one_letter_code
_entity_poly.pdbx_strand_id
1 'polypeptide(L)'
;MGGVESRGVLRKISDMLEVILKRMDSLSKLDNSTTSDTRRLDELSSAINRFQPAGLVERIQAIAQNVSNMAVRVEQILQNSMAAGRAVRDGSSGQCEVPRDPRYPDCPGKVDWMRARWTSDPCYAFYGVDGSDCSFLIYLNEVEWFCPPLAWRNHSSPPTVHTHTRQTATTKRQAAFRTDLSSLLDLVGTGKESLSFMKRRMRRLASQWGTAAQRLHAKLRQRWREQKKILVHVGFLTEESGDVFSPKVLKGGPLGEMVQWADILTALHVLGHNLKISMSVKELQGFLGVPPGRGSCPLTGPLPFDLIYTDYHGMQQMKQHMGLSLKRHKCHIRVIDTFGTEPAYNHEDYATLHGYRTNWGYWNLNSRQYMTMFPHTPDNSFMGFVSEELNDTEKSSIMRNKVNNMAVVYGKEASMWKLQQGKEGFLQILHRYMEVHGTVYYETQRPPEVPAYVKNHGLLPQHELQTLLRKAKLFIGFGFPYEGPAPLEAIANGCIYLQPKFHPPHSSLNHEFFRGKPTSREVSSQHPYAEQYIGRPHVMTVDYNNSQEFDSAIREIMSTKVEPYLPYEYTCEGMLERVHAYIEHQDFCTPEAPFPPANSSSKLGLSSSASPGPLFVLLPNSSALTWAPNANAPPAWPPLSSLRLLASQEGQSCVEACQRANLVCEPALFRFVNNREALRGLEVQCEVVEAEVNHVFPAFSVLRRECGLQKDPLLYSCAGLSPKYRRLCPCRDYRRGQVALCRDCL
;
A
#
# COMPACT_ATOMS: atom_id res chain seq x y z
N MET A 1 -19.76 -12.70 2.21
CA MET A 1 -20.94 -12.59 1.33
C MET A 1 -20.58 -11.62 0.21
N GLY A 2 -20.64 -12.05 -1.05
CA GLY A 2 -20.17 -11.28 -2.21
C GLY A 2 -21.15 -10.19 -2.66
N GLY A 3 -20.61 -9.01 -2.97
CA GLY A 3 -21.34 -7.79 -3.33
C GLY A 3 -22.24 -7.92 -4.55
N VAL A 4 -23.34 -7.17 -4.50
CA VAL A 4 -24.51 -7.24 -5.39
C VAL A 4 -24.19 -6.87 -6.85
N GLU A 5 -23.07 -6.21 -7.14
CA GLU A 5 -22.69 -5.79 -8.50
C GLU A 5 -22.18 -6.93 -9.40
N SER A 6 -21.44 -7.92 -8.88
CA SER A 6 -21.01 -9.10 -9.67
C SER A 6 -22.20 -9.98 -10.08
N ARG A 7 -23.29 -9.98 -9.30
CA ARG A 7 -24.52 -10.69 -9.65
C ARG A 7 -25.25 -10.04 -10.82
N GLY A 8 -25.21 -8.71 -10.96
CA GLY A 8 -25.84 -8.00 -12.08
C GLY A 8 -25.17 -8.26 -13.42
N VAL A 9 -23.83 -8.34 -13.43
CA VAL A 9 -23.05 -8.65 -14.65
C VAL A 9 -23.20 -10.11 -15.05
N LEU A 10 -23.13 -11.04 -14.08
CA LEU A 10 -23.35 -12.47 -14.34
C LEU A 10 -24.78 -12.77 -14.81
N ARG A 11 -25.78 -12.05 -14.29
CA ARG A 11 -27.17 -12.19 -14.74
C ARG A 11 -27.35 -11.69 -16.17
N LYS A 12 -26.75 -10.54 -16.53
CA LYS A 12 -26.73 -10.05 -17.93
C LYS A 12 -26.04 -11.02 -18.89
N ILE A 13 -24.94 -11.66 -18.48
CA ILE A 13 -24.24 -12.66 -19.30
C ILE A 13 -25.09 -13.93 -19.44
N SER A 14 -25.74 -14.38 -18.36
CA SER A 14 -26.66 -15.52 -18.38
C SER A 14 -27.88 -15.26 -19.27
N ASP A 15 -28.52 -14.09 -19.15
CA ASP A 15 -29.68 -13.69 -19.96
C ASP A 15 -29.30 -13.60 -21.45
N MET A 16 -28.09 -13.10 -21.75
CA MET A 16 -27.58 -13.00 -23.11
C MET A 16 -27.25 -14.38 -23.72
N LEU A 17 -26.71 -15.30 -22.92
CA LEU A 17 -26.49 -16.70 -23.33
C LEU A 17 -27.82 -17.44 -23.54
N GLU A 18 -28.82 -17.17 -22.72
CA GLU A 18 -30.15 -17.78 -22.86
C GLU A 18 -30.88 -17.29 -24.12
N VAL A 19 -30.71 -16.01 -24.49
CA VAL A 19 -31.22 -15.45 -25.75
C VAL A 19 -30.49 -16.06 -26.96
N ILE A 20 -29.19 -16.30 -26.87
CA ILE A 20 -28.42 -16.95 -27.94
C ILE A 20 -28.85 -18.41 -28.11
N LEU A 21 -29.03 -19.14 -27.00
CA LEU A 21 -29.50 -20.53 -27.03
C LEU A 21 -30.95 -20.64 -27.55
N LYS A 22 -31.84 -19.72 -27.17
CA LYS A 22 -33.22 -19.66 -27.71
C LYS A 22 -33.24 -19.33 -29.20
N ARG A 23 -32.31 -18.48 -29.69
CA ARG A 23 -32.18 -18.19 -31.13
C ARG A 23 -31.60 -19.38 -31.90
N MET A 24 -30.65 -20.11 -31.33
CA MET A 24 -30.12 -21.35 -31.93
C MET A 24 -31.18 -22.46 -31.99
N ASP A 25 -32.01 -22.61 -30.95
CA ASP A 25 -33.10 -23.58 -30.91
C ASP A 25 -34.30 -23.21 -31.82
N SER A 26 -34.48 -21.91 -32.10
CA SER A 26 -35.45 -21.43 -33.09
C SER A 26 -34.95 -21.67 -34.52
N LEU A 27 -33.63 -21.59 -34.75
CA LEU A 27 -32.98 -21.85 -36.04
C LEU A 27 -32.88 -23.35 -36.35
N SER A 28 -32.74 -24.21 -35.34
CA SER A 28 -32.75 -25.67 -35.53
C SER A 28 -34.14 -26.24 -35.87
N LYS A 29 -35.21 -25.49 -35.57
CA LYS A 29 -36.61 -25.87 -35.84
C LYS A 29 -37.14 -25.40 -37.20
N LEU A 30 -36.34 -24.68 -37.98
CA LEU A 30 -36.71 -24.17 -39.31
C LEU A 30 -36.22 -25.05 -40.47
N ASP A 31 -35.72 -26.25 -40.19
CA ASP A 31 -35.13 -27.14 -41.19
C ASP A 31 -36.18 -27.95 -41.99
N ASN A 32 -37.26 -27.30 -42.41
CA ASN A 32 -38.23 -27.84 -43.37
C ASN A 32 -39.06 -26.72 -44.04
N SER A 33 -38.47 -25.93 -44.94
CA SER A 33 -39.12 -25.49 -46.21
C SER A 33 -38.26 -24.50 -47.04
N THR A 34 -37.97 -24.92 -48.28
CA THR A 34 -37.77 -24.17 -49.54
C THR A 34 -36.94 -22.86 -49.59
N THR A 35 -35.72 -23.00 -50.11
CA THR A 35 -35.07 -22.25 -51.22
C THR A 35 -34.99 -20.72 -51.24
N SER A 36 -35.39 -19.99 -50.18
CA SER A 36 -35.21 -18.53 -50.07
C SER A 36 -34.07 -18.10 -49.13
N ASP A 37 -33.51 -19.00 -48.32
CA ASP A 37 -32.62 -18.63 -47.20
C ASP A 37 -31.12 -18.78 -47.44
N THR A 38 -30.71 -19.31 -48.60
CA THR A 38 -29.29 -19.50 -48.94
C THR A 38 -28.50 -18.19 -49.06
N ARG A 39 -29.13 -17.09 -49.48
CA ARG A 39 -28.45 -15.78 -49.56
C ARG A 39 -28.24 -15.08 -48.21
N ARG A 40 -29.08 -15.35 -47.20
CA ARG A 40 -28.94 -14.78 -45.85
C ARG A 40 -27.94 -15.55 -44.99
N LEU A 41 -27.79 -16.85 -45.23
CA LEU A 41 -26.76 -17.69 -44.59
C LEU A 41 -25.33 -17.32 -45.03
N ASP A 42 -25.12 -16.94 -46.29
CA ASP A 42 -23.80 -16.52 -46.79
C ASP A 42 -23.34 -15.15 -46.22
N GLU A 43 -24.27 -14.20 -46.03
CA GLU A 43 -23.95 -12.92 -45.39
C GLU A 43 -23.64 -13.06 -43.89
N LEU A 44 -24.31 -13.98 -43.18
CA LEU A 44 -23.99 -14.29 -41.78
C LEU A 44 -22.71 -15.12 -41.62
N SER A 45 -22.43 -16.04 -42.54
CA SER A 45 -21.19 -16.82 -42.59
C SER A 45 -19.96 -15.90 -42.78
N SER A 46 -20.10 -14.87 -43.63
CA SER A 46 -19.10 -13.81 -43.81
C SER A 46 -18.88 -12.94 -42.56
N ALA A 47 -19.94 -12.62 -41.81
CA ALA A 47 -19.86 -11.84 -40.58
C ALA A 47 -19.27 -12.64 -39.39
N ILE A 48 -19.55 -13.94 -39.30
CA ILE A 48 -19.02 -14.83 -38.25
C ILE A 48 -17.54 -15.15 -38.48
N ASN A 49 -17.10 -15.28 -39.73
CA ASN A 49 -15.69 -15.48 -40.08
C ASN A 49 -14.79 -14.26 -39.80
N ARG A 50 -15.36 -13.07 -39.56
CA ARG A 50 -14.61 -11.88 -39.09
C ARG A 50 -14.42 -11.82 -37.56
N PHE A 51 -15.11 -12.66 -36.80
CA PHE A 51 -15.04 -12.69 -35.34
C PHE A 51 -14.33 -13.92 -34.75
N GLN A 52 -13.81 -14.83 -35.57
CA GLN A 52 -12.97 -15.93 -35.09
C GLN A 52 -11.49 -15.66 -35.41
N PRO A 53 -10.63 -15.45 -34.40
CA PRO A 53 -9.22 -15.76 -34.56
C PRO A 53 -9.11 -17.28 -34.76
N ALA A 54 -8.56 -17.71 -35.89
CA ALA A 54 -8.23 -19.11 -36.15
C ALA A 54 -7.51 -19.71 -34.92
N GLY A 55 -8.04 -20.81 -34.40
CA GLY A 55 -7.49 -21.53 -33.25
C GLY A 55 -8.06 -21.18 -31.88
N LEU A 56 -9.03 -20.26 -31.72
CA LEU A 56 -9.66 -20.01 -30.42
C LEU A 56 -10.55 -21.17 -29.97
N VAL A 57 -11.35 -21.74 -30.87
CA VAL A 57 -12.21 -22.90 -30.57
C VAL A 57 -11.35 -24.13 -30.28
N GLU A 58 -10.31 -24.38 -31.07
CA GLU A 58 -9.36 -25.48 -30.83
C GLU A 58 -8.56 -25.28 -29.53
N ARG A 59 -8.24 -24.04 -29.13
CA ARG A 59 -7.64 -23.75 -27.82
C ARG A 59 -8.63 -23.89 -26.68
N ILE A 60 -9.88 -23.45 -26.82
CA ILE A 60 -10.92 -23.65 -25.81
C ILE A 60 -11.21 -25.14 -25.66
N GLN A 61 -11.23 -25.89 -26.76
CA GLN A 61 -11.47 -27.33 -26.75
C GLN A 61 -10.24 -28.07 -26.22
N ALA A 62 -9.01 -27.65 -26.52
CA ALA A 62 -7.79 -28.19 -25.92
C ALA A 62 -7.66 -27.83 -24.43
N ILE A 63 -8.10 -26.64 -24.00
CA ILE A 63 -8.19 -26.24 -22.60
C ILE A 63 -9.27 -27.05 -21.89
N ALA A 64 -10.45 -27.23 -22.50
CA ALA A 64 -11.52 -28.06 -21.95
C ALA A 64 -11.10 -29.53 -21.86
N GLN A 65 -10.41 -30.06 -22.88
CA GLN A 65 -9.85 -31.42 -22.85
C GLN A 65 -8.74 -31.54 -21.81
N ASN A 66 -7.87 -30.54 -21.65
CA ASN A 66 -6.84 -30.54 -20.61
C ASN A 66 -7.42 -30.40 -19.21
N VAL A 67 -8.43 -29.56 -19.02
CA VAL A 67 -9.15 -29.41 -17.74
C VAL A 67 -9.92 -30.68 -17.42
N SER A 68 -10.53 -31.33 -18.41
CA SER A 68 -11.21 -32.63 -18.23
C SER A 68 -10.20 -33.76 -17.97
N ASN A 69 -9.07 -33.81 -18.67
CA ASN A 69 -7.99 -34.77 -18.42
C ASN A 69 -7.30 -34.52 -17.07
N MET A 70 -7.18 -33.27 -16.63
CA MET A 70 -6.72 -32.91 -15.28
C MET A 70 -7.75 -33.28 -14.23
N ALA A 71 -9.05 -33.08 -14.49
CA ALA A 71 -10.12 -33.51 -13.59
C ALA A 71 -10.13 -35.03 -13.45
N VAL A 72 -10.01 -35.78 -14.54
CA VAL A 72 -9.88 -37.24 -14.53
C VAL A 72 -8.59 -37.68 -13.83
N ARG A 73 -7.45 -37.00 -14.04
CA ARG A 73 -6.21 -37.30 -13.30
C ARG A 73 -6.32 -36.98 -11.80
N VAL A 74 -7.02 -35.91 -11.42
CA VAL A 74 -7.29 -35.57 -10.01
C VAL A 74 -8.26 -36.57 -9.40
N GLU A 75 -9.30 -36.98 -10.11
CA GLU A 75 -10.23 -38.06 -9.73
C GLU A 75 -9.48 -39.39 -9.57
N GLN A 76 -8.51 -39.67 -10.44
CA GLN A 76 -7.70 -40.89 -10.40
C GLN A 76 -6.61 -40.83 -9.33
N ILE A 77 -6.10 -39.65 -9.00
CA ILE A 77 -5.24 -39.42 -7.81
C ILE A 77 -6.08 -39.56 -6.52
N LEU A 78 -7.32 -39.07 -6.51
CA LEU A 78 -8.27 -39.24 -5.40
C LEU A 78 -8.64 -40.71 -5.23
N GLN A 79 -8.94 -41.43 -6.31
CA GLN A 79 -9.23 -42.87 -6.28
C GLN A 79 -8.00 -43.71 -5.92
N ASN A 80 -6.80 -43.35 -6.41
CA ASN A 80 -5.57 -44.03 -6.01
C ASN A 80 -5.19 -43.72 -4.56
N SER A 81 -5.53 -42.54 -4.03
CA SER A 81 -5.35 -42.21 -2.61
C SER A 81 -6.37 -42.96 -1.73
N MET A 82 -7.61 -43.12 -2.19
CA MET A 82 -8.62 -43.97 -1.53
C MET A 82 -8.28 -45.47 -1.60
N ALA A 83 -7.61 -45.92 -2.66
CA ALA A 83 -7.15 -47.30 -2.81
C ALA A 83 -5.86 -47.59 -2.03
N ALA A 84 -4.91 -46.64 -1.97
CA ALA A 84 -3.70 -46.73 -1.15
C ALA A 84 -4.03 -46.67 0.36
N GLY A 85 -5.07 -45.94 0.76
CA GLY A 85 -5.59 -45.94 2.13
C GLY A 85 -6.18 -47.28 2.58
N ARG A 86 -6.51 -48.19 1.65
CA ARG A 86 -6.95 -49.57 1.98
C ARG A 86 -5.79 -50.54 2.23
N ALA A 87 -4.55 -50.19 1.88
CA ALA A 87 -3.39 -51.06 2.01
C ALA A 87 -2.63 -50.92 3.35
N VAL A 88 -3.03 -49.97 4.21
CA VAL A 88 -2.57 -49.88 5.61
C VAL A 88 -3.70 -50.38 6.52
N ARG A 89 -4.02 -51.67 6.38
CA ARG A 89 -5.05 -52.32 7.18
C ARG A 89 -4.48 -53.56 7.87
N ASP A 90 -3.61 -53.30 8.83
CA ASP A 90 -3.47 -54.20 9.99
C ASP A 90 -3.01 -53.40 11.21
N GLY A 91 -3.94 -53.13 12.13
CA GLY A 91 -3.74 -52.26 13.28
C GLY A 91 -5.04 -51.60 13.76
N SER A 92 -5.85 -52.35 14.51
CA SER A 92 -7.01 -51.95 15.33
C SER A 92 -7.97 -50.89 14.76
N SER A 93 -9.14 -51.34 14.35
CA SER A 93 -10.33 -50.51 14.15
C SER A 93 -10.85 -49.97 15.49
N GLY A 94 -10.37 -48.82 15.93
CA GLY A 94 -11.02 -48.01 16.96
C GLY A 94 -11.77 -46.86 16.30
N GLN A 95 -13.08 -46.78 16.43
CA GLN A 95 -13.81 -45.53 16.15
C GLN A 95 -13.21 -44.46 17.06
N CYS A 96 -12.53 -43.44 16.50
CA CYS A 96 -12.07 -42.33 17.31
C CYS A 96 -13.29 -41.58 17.84
N GLU A 97 -13.56 -41.74 19.14
CA GLU A 97 -14.63 -41.01 19.80
C GLU A 97 -14.31 -39.51 19.85
N VAL A 98 -15.31 -38.70 19.55
CA VAL A 98 -15.18 -37.24 19.55
C VAL A 98 -15.13 -36.74 21.01
N PRO A 99 -14.01 -36.13 21.46
CA PRO A 99 -13.84 -35.75 22.84
C PRO A 99 -14.75 -34.57 23.20
N ARG A 100 -15.37 -34.63 24.38
CA ARG A 100 -16.13 -33.52 24.98
C ARG A 100 -15.34 -32.95 26.16
N ASP A 101 -14.25 -32.24 25.85
CA ASP A 101 -13.43 -31.54 26.85
C ASP A 101 -13.92 -30.09 26.99
N PRO A 102 -14.30 -29.63 28.21
CA PRO A 102 -14.71 -28.24 28.44
C PRO A 102 -13.67 -27.18 28.04
N ARG A 103 -12.38 -27.55 27.95
CA ARG A 103 -11.29 -26.67 27.48
C ARG A 103 -11.27 -26.50 25.97
N TYR A 104 -11.94 -27.39 25.23
CA TYR A 104 -12.07 -27.38 23.77
C TYR A 104 -13.55 -27.48 23.38
N PRO A 105 -14.37 -26.48 23.74
CA PRO A 105 -15.84 -26.55 23.59
C PRO A 105 -16.28 -26.65 22.13
N ASP A 106 -15.47 -26.15 21.20
CA ASP A 106 -15.76 -26.14 19.76
C ASP A 106 -15.40 -27.46 19.06
N CYS A 107 -14.65 -28.38 19.69
CA CYS A 107 -14.17 -29.60 19.06
C CYS A 107 -15.30 -30.46 18.46
N PRO A 108 -16.39 -30.79 19.19
CA PRO A 108 -17.44 -31.64 18.64
C PRO A 108 -18.15 -30.99 17.45
N GLY A 109 -18.50 -29.70 17.57
CA GLY A 109 -19.15 -28.96 16.49
C GLY A 109 -18.28 -28.84 15.25
N LYS A 110 -16.96 -28.72 15.42
CA LYS A 110 -16.00 -28.72 14.32
C LYS A 110 -15.87 -30.08 13.65
N VAL A 111 -15.88 -31.19 14.39
CA VAL A 111 -15.89 -32.53 13.79
C VAL A 111 -17.17 -32.76 12.98
N ASP A 112 -18.33 -32.36 13.50
CA ASP A 112 -19.60 -32.44 12.75
C ASP A 112 -19.56 -31.60 11.48
N TRP A 113 -18.95 -30.42 11.55
CA TRP A 113 -18.72 -29.60 10.37
C TRP A 113 -17.81 -30.31 9.35
N MET A 114 -16.72 -30.93 9.79
CA MET A 114 -15.79 -31.68 8.92
C MET A 114 -16.51 -32.85 8.24
N ARG A 115 -17.31 -33.65 8.95
CA ARG A 115 -18.13 -34.73 8.36
C ARG A 115 -18.95 -34.24 7.16
N ALA A 116 -19.55 -33.06 7.28
CA ALA A 116 -20.40 -32.50 6.25
C ALA A 116 -19.65 -31.76 5.13
N ARG A 117 -18.44 -31.24 5.40
CA ARG A 117 -17.82 -30.21 4.54
C ARG A 117 -16.31 -30.35 4.31
N TRP A 118 -15.66 -31.42 4.75
CA TRP A 118 -14.21 -31.58 4.56
C TRP A 118 -13.78 -31.62 3.08
N THR A 119 -14.67 -31.95 2.14
CA THR A 119 -14.38 -31.90 0.68
C THR A 119 -14.58 -30.52 0.07
N SER A 120 -15.02 -29.53 0.86
CA SER A 120 -15.28 -28.17 0.37
C SER A 120 -14.02 -27.41 -0.06
N ASP A 121 -12.85 -27.83 0.42
CA ASP A 121 -11.56 -27.25 0.07
C ASP A 121 -10.50 -28.38 -0.05
N PRO A 122 -9.71 -28.45 -1.14
CA PRO A 122 -8.69 -29.49 -1.30
C PRO A 122 -7.59 -29.44 -0.22
N CYS A 123 -7.47 -28.35 0.54
CA CYS A 123 -6.49 -28.24 1.62
C CYS A 123 -6.68 -29.29 2.71
N TYR A 124 -7.91 -29.74 2.99
CA TYR A 124 -8.17 -30.75 4.01
C TYR A 124 -7.55 -32.10 3.61
N ALA A 125 -7.77 -32.51 2.36
CA ALA A 125 -7.16 -33.72 1.82
C ALA A 125 -5.63 -33.62 1.76
N PHE A 126 -5.09 -32.44 1.44
CA PHE A 126 -3.65 -32.17 1.47
C PHE A 126 -3.05 -32.40 2.87
N TYR A 127 -3.79 -32.08 3.94
CA TYR A 127 -3.39 -32.38 5.32
C TYR A 127 -3.71 -33.81 5.78
N GLY A 128 -4.11 -34.70 4.87
CA GLY A 128 -4.37 -36.12 5.17
C GLY A 128 -5.76 -36.41 5.71
N VAL A 129 -6.72 -35.48 5.58
CA VAL A 129 -8.12 -35.78 5.86
C VAL A 129 -8.66 -36.72 4.80
N ASP A 130 -9.17 -37.87 5.23
CA ASP A 130 -9.66 -38.97 4.39
C ASP A 130 -11.17 -39.23 4.50
N GLY A 131 -11.86 -38.44 5.33
CA GLY A 131 -13.29 -38.58 5.60
C GLY A 131 -13.63 -39.39 6.85
N SER A 132 -12.65 -39.96 7.54
CA SER A 132 -12.85 -40.63 8.83
C SER A 132 -12.84 -39.66 10.02
N ASP A 133 -13.57 -39.99 11.09
CA ASP A 133 -13.56 -39.21 12.34
C ASP A 133 -12.15 -39.09 12.94
N CYS A 134 -11.33 -40.13 12.79
CA CYS A 134 -9.94 -40.10 13.22
C CYS A 134 -9.12 -39.05 12.46
N SER A 135 -9.25 -38.96 11.14
CA SER A 135 -8.52 -37.95 10.37
C SER A 135 -9.04 -36.53 10.63
N PHE A 136 -10.34 -36.35 10.90
CA PHE A 136 -10.89 -35.07 11.36
C PHE A 136 -10.30 -34.65 12.70
N LEU A 137 -10.23 -35.55 13.67
CA LEU A 137 -9.67 -35.26 14.99
C LEU A 137 -8.18 -34.96 14.93
N ILE A 138 -7.42 -35.68 14.09
CA ILE A 138 -5.99 -35.38 13.86
C ILE A 138 -5.85 -33.96 13.28
N TYR A 139 -6.59 -33.62 12.22
CA TYR A 139 -6.53 -32.31 11.59
C TYR A 139 -6.93 -31.19 12.57
N LEU A 140 -8.04 -31.34 13.27
CA LEU A 140 -8.52 -30.35 14.24
C LEU A 140 -7.64 -30.25 15.48
N ASN A 141 -6.84 -31.26 15.79
CA ASN A 141 -5.84 -31.18 16.85
C ASN A 141 -4.53 -30.53 16.38
N GLU A 142 -3.95 -31.03 15.30
CA GLU A 142 -2.57 -30.72 14.90
C GLU A 142 -2.47 -29.48 14.02
N VAL A 143 -3.54 -29.15 13.28
CA VAL A 143 -3.56 -28.07 12.28
C VAL A 143 -4.40 -26.88 12.73
N GLU A 144 -5.67 -27.08 13.14
CA GLU A 144 -6.54 -25.97 13.58
C GLU A 144 -6.61 -25.78 15.10
N TRP A 145 -6.11 -26.73 15.88
CA TRP A 145 -6.07 -26.72 17.36
C TRP A 145 -7.44 -26.56 18.06
N PHE A 146 -8.54 -26.91 17.39
CA PHE A 146 -9.88 -26.96 17.97
C PHE A 146 -10.11 -28.17 18.87
N CYS A 147 -9.30 -29.24 18.76
CA CYS A 147 -9.46 -30.49 19.52
C CYS A 147 -8.25 -30.80 20.42
N PRO A 148 -8.45 -31.50 21.55
CA PRO A 148 -7.39 -31.86 22.50
C PRO A 148 -6.38 -32.87 21.91
N PRO A 149 -5.15 -32.95 22.44
CA PRO A 149 -4.15 -33.94 22.04
C PRO A 149 -4.67 -35.39 22.12
N LEU A 150 -4.35 -36.20 21.11
CA LEU A 150 -4.86 -37.56 20.98
C LEU A 150 -3.95 -38.57 21.70
N ALA A 151 -4.40 -39.11 22.83
CA ALA A 151 -3.61 -39.94 23.74
C ALA A 151 -2.98 -41.21 23.11
N TRP A 152 -3.58 -41.72 22.02
CA TRP A 152 -3.11 -42.91 21.30
C TRP A 152 -2.06 -42.60 20.22
N ARG A 153 -1.77 -41.31 19.97
CA ARG A 153 -0.72 -40.89 19.06
C ARG A 153 0.54 -40.59 19.86
N ASN A 154 1.64 -41.26 19.53
CA ASN A 154 2.94 -40.93 20.11
C ASN A 154 3.35 -39.52 19.67
N HIS A 155 3.21 -38.55 20.57
CA HIS A 155 3.75 -37.20 20.42
C HIS A 155 5.29 -37.19 20.59
N SER A 156 6.01 -38.10 19.91
CA SER A 156 7.48 -38.15 19.88
C SER A 156 8.09 -37.02 19.05
N SER A 157 7.26 -36.21 18.41
CA SER A 157 7.61 -34.86 18.00
C SER A 157 7.25 -33.95 19.17
N PRO A 158 8.19 -33.19 19.76
CA PRO A 158 7.88 -32.37 20.91
C PRO A 158 6.70 -31.47 20.56
N PRO A 159 5.77 -31.22 21.49
CA PRO A 159 4.71 -30.28 21.21
C PRO A 159 5.41 -28.96 20.89
N THR A 160 5.08 -28.35 19.74
CA THR A 160 5.35 -26.94 19.50
C THR A 160 4.47 -26.08 20.42
N VAL A 161 4.50 -26.38 21.72
CA VAL A 161 4.17 -25.46 22.80
C VAL A 161 5.21 -24.37 22.71
N HIS A 162 4.84 -23.32 21.98
CA HIS A 162 4.85 -21.96 22.47
C HIS A 162 5.94 -21.66 23.50
N THR A 163 7.18 -21.71 23.03
CA THR A 163 8.21 -20.80 23.50
C THR A 163 8.56 -19.93 22.32
N HIS A 164 8.17 -18.66 22.37
CA HIS A 164 8.65 -17.58 21.51
C HIS A 164 10.19 -17.40 21.55
N THR A 165 10.94 -18.35 22.13
CA THR A 165 12.36 -18.24 22.47
C THR A 165 13.25 -19.31 21.85
N ARG A 166 12.73 -20.21 21.00
CA ARG A 166 13.59 -21.04 20.13
C ARG A 166 13.35 -20.71 18.66
N GLN A 167 13.83 -19.52 18.28
CA GLN A 167 14.44 -19.37 16.97
C GLN A 167 15.42 -20.55 16.83
N THR A 168 15.13 -21.51 15.98
CA THR A 168 16.17 -22.39 15.43
C THR A 168 17.33 -21.46 15.08
N ALA A 169 18.49 -21.69 15.69
CA ALA A 169 19.68 -20.87 15.54
C ALA A 169 20.18 -20.89 14.09
N THR A 170 19.43 -20.28 13.18
CA THR A 170 19.93 -19.86 11.89
C THR A 170 20.92 -18.77 12.23
N THR A 171 22.20 -19.04 11.98
CA THR A 171 23.27 -18.06 12.12
C THR A 171 22.83 -16.76 11.46
N LYS A 172 22.57 -15.74 12.29
CA LYS A 172 22.12 -14.43 11.81
C LYS A 172 23.19 -13.90 10.86
N ARG A 173 22.81 -13.70 9.60
CA ARG A 173 23.72 -13.21 8.57
C ARG A 173 23.78 -11.69 8.60
N GLN A 174 24.97 -11.14 8.38
CA GLN A 174 25.11 -9.69 8.19
C GLN A 174 24.51 -9.27 6.85
N ALA A 175 23.72 -8.21 6.84
CA ALA A 175 23.37 -7.52 5.60
C ALA A 175 24.58 -6.71 5.11
N ALA A 176 25.08 -7.04 3.92
CA ALA A 176 26.13 -6.29 3.24
C ALA A 176 25.52 -5.47 2.10
N PHE A 177 25.96 -4.22 1.96
CA PHE A 177 25.50 -3.37 0.86
C PHE A 177 25.84 -3.99 -0.49
N ARG A 178 24.91 -3.94 -1.45
CA ARG A 178 25.09 -4.46 -2.80
C ARG A 178 25.07 -3.31 -3.81
N THR A 179 26.13 -3.18 -4.58
CA THR A 179 26.23 -2.19 -5.66
C THR A 179 25.87 -2.76 -7.03
N ASP A 180 26.02 -4.08 -7.21
CA ASP A 180 25.60 -4.78 -8.42
C ASP A 180 24.10 -5.12 -8.38
N LEU A 181 23.38 -4.69 -9.42
CA LEU A 181 21.94 -4.93 -9.59
C LEU A 181 21.63 -6.13 -10.48
N SER A 182 22.63 -6.83 -11.05
CA SER A 182 22.41 -7.92 -12.01
C SER A 182 21.50 -9.01 -11.44
N SER A 183 21.82 -9.48 -10.23
CA SER A 183 20.99 -10.48 -9.52
C SER A 183 19.57 -10.01 -9.23
N LEU A 184 19.35 -8.72 -8.94
CA LEU A 184 18.01 -8.16 -8.77
C LEU A 184 17.25 -8.16 -10.10
N LEU A 185 17.91 -7.74 -11.18
CA LEU A 185 17.30 -7.69 -12.51
C LEU A 185 16.84 -9.09 -12.94
N ASP A 186 17.60 -10.14 -12.62
CA ASP A 186 17.19 -11.51 -12.94
C ASP A 186 15.93 -11.93 -12.17
N LEU A 187 15.79 -11.51 -10.91
CA LEU A 187 14.63 -11.82 -10.06
C LEU A 187 13.32 -11.13 -10.48
N VAL A 188 13.38 -9.93 -11.10
CA VAL A 188 12.18 -9.19 -11.54
C VAL A 188 11.43 -9.91 -12.69
N GLY A 189 12.07 -10.87 -13.34
CA GLY A 189 11.49 -11.62 -14.46
C GLY A 189 11.52 -10.84 -15.79
N THR A 190 10.82 -11.38 -16.79
CA THR A 190 10.70 -10.86 -18.16
C THR A 190 9.28 -11.07 -18.70
N GLY A 191 8.99 -10.56 -19.90
CA GLY A 191 7.75 -10.89 -20.62
C GLY A 191 6.59 -9.89 -20.48
N LYS A 192 6.66 -8.93 -19.55
CA LYS A 192 5.69 -7.81 -19.43
C LYS A 192 6.37 -6.46 -19.63
N GLU A 193 5.69 -5.53 -20.31
CA GLU A 193 6.20 -4.16 -20.53
C GLU A 193 6.41 -3.37 -19.23
N SER A 194 5.56 -3.61 -18.22
CA SER A 194 5.71 -3.09 -16.86
C SER A 194 7.04 -3.50 -16.23
N LEU A 195 7.42 -4.78 -16.35
CA LEU A 195 8.69 -5.30 -15.85
C LEU A 195 9.88 -4.72 -16.64
N SER A 196 9.75 -4.63 -17.97
CA SER A 196 10.76 -3.98 -18.82
C SER A 196 10.97 -2.51 -18.46
N PHE A 197 9.91 -1.78 -18.13
CA PHE A 197 9.98 -0.40 -17.63
C PHE A 197 10.75 -0.33 -16.30
N MET A 198 10.40 -1.17 -15.32
CA MET A 198 11.08 -1.22 -14.02
C MET A 198 12.58 -1.52 -14.19
N LYS A 199 12.94 -2.54 -14.98
CA LYS A 199 14.35 -2.92 -15.22
C LYS A 199 15.14 -1.81 -15.90
N ARG A 200 14.56 -1.10 -16.88
CA ARG A 200 15.22 0.05 -17.54
C ARG A 200 15.50 1.17 -16.54
N ARG A 201 14.56 1.45 -15.65
CA ARG A 201 14.73 2.44 -14.58
C ARG A 201 15.83 2.04 -13.60
N MET A 202 15.82 0.80 -13.11
CA MET A 202 16.84 0.28 -12.18
C MET A 202 18.25 0.41 -12.77
N ARG A 203 18.42 0.03 -14.06
CA ARG A 203 19.72 0.17 -14.76
C ARG A 203 20.18 1.62 -14.87
N ARG A 204 19.27 2.54 -15.20
CA ARG A 204 19.61 3.97 -15.34
C ARG A 204 20.14 4.56 -14.03
N LEU A 205 19.53 4.21 -12.90
CA LEU A 205 19.91 4.75 -11.59
C LEU A 205 20.97 3.92 -10.86
N ALA A 206 21.51 2.86 -11.46
CA ALA A 206 22.39 1.90 -10.79
C ALA A 206 23.64 2.55 -10.15
N SER A 207 24.28 3.48 -10.85
CA SER A 207 25.46 4.21 -10.34
C SER A 207 25.13 5.10 -9.14
N GLN A 208 23.97 5.76 -9.16
CA GLN A 208 23.50 6.62 -8.08
C GLN A 208 23.15 5.78 -6.84
N TRP A 209 22.47 4.65 -7.02
CA TRP A 209 22.22 3.70 -5.94
C TRP A 209 23.52 3.16 -5.30
N GLY A 210 24.50 2.79 -6.12
CA GLY A 210 25.80 2.32 -5.63
C GLY A 210 26.55 3.38 -4.81
N THR A 211 26.55 4.63 -5.28
CA THR A 211 27.17 5.77 -4.58
C THR A 211 26.45 6.08 -3.27
N ALA A 212 25.10 6.09 -3.30
CA ALA A 212 24.27 6.30 -2.12
C ALA A 212 24.49 5.21 -1.05
N ALA A 213 24.66 3.95 -1.47
CA ALA A 213 24.97 2.84 -0.56
C ALA A 213 26.28 3.06 0.20
N GLN A 214 27.32 3.53 -0.49
CA GLN A 214 28.61 3.84 0.13
C GLN A 214 28.51 5.00 1.13
N ARG A 215 27.78 6.08 0.77
CA ARG A 215 27.53 7.21 1.67
C ARG A 215 26.77 6.79 2.92
N LEU A 216 25.70 6.00 2.76
CA LEU A 216 24.95 5.48 3.90
C LEU A 216 25.80 4.53 4.75
N HIS A 217 26.59 3.65 4.14
CA HIS A 217 27.50 2.77 4.88
C HIS A 217 28.46 3.55 5.78
N ALA A 218 29.03 4.66 5.29
CA ALA A 218 29.87 5.55 6.07
C ALA A 218 29.06 6.25 7.19
N LYS A 219 27.86 6.75 6.89
CA LYS A 219 26.97 7.40 7.86
C LYS A 219 26.58 6.47 9.02
N LEU A 220 26.36 5.18 8.74
CA LEU A 220 26.01 4.16 9.73
C LEU A 220 27.21 3.63 10.53
N ARG A 221 28.43 4.11 10.27
CA ARG A 221 29.66 3.72 11.00
C ARG A 221 29.84 2.20 11.12
N GLN A 222 29.55 1.46 10.05
CA GLN A 222 29.69 0.00 9.98
C GLN A 222 28.92 -0.78 11.05
N ARG A 223 27.81 -0.23 11.57
CA ARG A 223 26.92 -0.96 12.48
C ARG A 223 26.50 -2.30 11.88
N TRP A 224 26.41 -3.32 12.74
CA TRP A 224 25.89 -4.63 12.37
C TRP A 224 24.40 -4.51 12.01
N ARG A 225 24.00 -5.13 10.91
CA ARG A 225 22.62 -5.16 10.40
C ARG A 225 22.25 -6.59 10.06
N GLU A 226 21.07 -7.03 10.49
CA GLU A 226 20.62 -8.39 10.23
C GLU A 226 20.05 -8.51 8.81
N GLN A 227 20.53 -9.49 8.04
CA GLN A 227 19.96 -9.81 6.74
C GLN A 227 18.59 -10.48 6.90
N LYS A 228 17.54 -9.68 6.68
CA LYS A 228 16.15 -10.17 6.56
C LYS A 228 15.90 -10.94 5.25
N LYS A 229 15.03 -11.96 5.31
CA LYS A 229 14.36 -12.60 4.17
C LYS A 229 13.04 -11.87 3.91
N ILE A 230 12.92 -11.27 2.73
CA ILE A 230 11.82 -10.38 2.39
C ILE A 230 11.10 -10.92 1.15
N LEU A 231 9.79 -11.13 1.27
CA LEU A 231 8.92 -11.36 0.13
C LEU A 231 8.41 -10.01 -0.38
N VAL A 232 8.50 -9.79 -1.68
CA VAL A 232 7.90 -8.65 -2.36
C VAL A 232 6.90 -9.20 -3.37
N HIS A 233 5.62 -8.94 -3.13
CA HIS A 233 4.55 -9.42 -4.00
C HIS A 233 3.77 -8.22 -4.56
N VAL A 234 3.88 -8.01 -5.87
CA VAL A 234 3.27 -6.87 -6.56
C VAL A 234 1.94 -7.34 -7.17
N GLY A 235 0.89 -7.26 -6.36
CA GLY A 235 -0.43 -7.80 -6.67
C GLY A 235 -1.09 -7.14 -7.87
N PHE A 236 -0.93 -5.83 -8.05
CA PHE A 236 -1.60 -5.12 -9.15
C PHE A 236 -1.09 -5.51 -10.56
N LEU A 237 0.11 -6.14 -10.65
CA LEU A 237 0.69 -6.67 -11.89
C LEU A 237 0.32 -8.13 -12.18
N THR A 238 -0.46 -8.76 -11.31
CA THR A 238 -0.92 -10.14 -11.50
C THR A 238 -1.99 -10.25 -12.59
N GLU A 239 -2.08 -11.41 -13.23
CA GLU A 239 -3.12 -11.68 -14.23
C GLU A 239 -4.52 -11.69 -13.60
N GLU A 240 -4.62 -12.15 -12.36
CA GLU A 240 -5.85 -12.20 -11.57
C GLU A 240 -6.40 -10.80 -11.23
N SER A 241 -5.55 -9.78 -11.25
CA SER A 241 -5.96 -8.37 -11.14
C SER A 241 -6.34 -7.75 -12.49
N GLY A 242 -6.40 -8.57 -13.54
CA GLY A 242 -6.80 -8.21 -14.91
C GLY A 242 -5.67 -7.68 -15.80
N ASP A 243 -4.42 -7.68 -15.32
CA ASP A 243 -3.24 -7.11 -15.98
C ASP A 243 -3.51 -5.75 -16.67
N VAL A 244 -4.38 -4.94 -16.08
CA VAL A 244 -4.93 -3.72 -16.70
C VAL A 244 -3.84 -2.66 -16.93
N PHE A 245 -2.75 -2.74 -16.17
CA PHE A 245 -1.70 -1.74 -16.14
C PHE A 245 -0.56 -2.00 -17.13
N SER A 246 -0.21 -3.26 -17.40
CA SER A 246 0.90 -3.56 -18.32
C SER A 246 0.67 -3.02 -19.74
N PRO A 247 -0.52 -3.16 -20.36
CA PRO A 247 -0.80 -2.56 -21.67
C PRO A 247 -0.84 -1.02 -21.64
N LYS A 248 -1.21 -0.43 -20.49
CA LYS A 248 -1.30 1.04 -20.34
C LYS A 248 0.07 1.70 -20.25
N VAL A 249 1.14 0.98 -19.93
CA VAL A 249 2.52 1.51 -19.93
C VAL A 249 2.86 2.16 -21.27
N LEU A 250 2.52 1.47 -22.37
CA LEU A 250 2.79 1.92 -23.74
C LEU A 250 1.90 3.10 -24.18
N LYS A 251 0.84 3.41 -23.41
CA LYS A 251 -0.10 4.50 -23.68
C LYS A 251 0.04 5.66 -22.71
N GLY A 252 1.13 5.71 -21.93
CA GLY A 252 1.40 6.80 -21.00
C GLY A 252 0.57 6.74 -19.72
N GLY A 253 0.09 5.54 -19.36
CA GLY A 253 -0.76 5.27 -18.20
C GLY A 253 -0.13 5.62 -16.85
N PRO A 254 -0.79 5.32 -15.73
CA PRO A 254 -0.32 5.69 -14.40
C PRO A 254 0.96 4.91 -14.05
N LEU A 255 2.12 5.53 -14.28
CA LEU A 255 3.43 4.90 -14.05
C LEU A 255 3.98 5.09 -12.61
N GLY A 256 3.28 5.86 -11.77
CA GLY A 256 3.75 6.22 -10.42
C GLY A 256 4.03 4.99 -9.54
N GLU A 257 3.09 4.04 -9.52
CA GLU A 257 3.24 2.81 -8.73
C GLU A 257 4.41 1.94 -9.22
N MET A 258 4.63 1.86 -10.55
CA MET A 258 5.77 1.14 -11.11
C MET A 258 7.11 1.81 -10.78
N VAL A 259 7.15 3.15 -10.75
CA VAL A 259 8.32 3.90 -10.28
C VAL A 259 8.63 3.54 -8.83
N GLN A 260 7.61 3.62 -7.96
CA GLN A 260 7.76 3.31 -6.55
C GLN A 260 8.21 1.85 -6.32
N TRP A 261 7.58 0.87 -6.98
CA TRP A 261 7.98 -0.54 -6.85
C TRP A 261 9.39 -0.82 -7.34
N ALA A 262 9.84 -0.17 -8.43
CA ALA A 262 11.21 -0.34 -8.92
C ALA A 262 12.23 0.16 -7.90
N ASP A 263 11.93 1.28 -7.24
CA ASP A 263 12.82 1.90 -6.28
C ASP A 263 12.80 1.13 -4.94
N ILE A 264 11.65 0.60 -4.50
CA ILE A 264 11.53 -0.28 -3.33
C ILE A 264 12.40 -1.53 -3.50
N LEU A 265 12.24 -2.24 -4.62
CA LEU A 265 13.01 -3.44 -4.92
C LEU A 265 14.51 -3.15 -4.92
N THR A 266 14.90 -2.02 -5.50
CA THR A 266 16.30 -1.60 -5.55
C THR A 266 16.83 -1.26 -4.16
N ALA A 267 16.10 -0.48 -3.36
CA ALA A 267 16.49 -0.12 -2.00
C ALA A 267 16.69 -1.38 -1.12
N LEU A 268 15.74 -2.32 -1.14
CA LEU A 268 15.82 -3.56 -0.36
C LEU A 268 17.02 -4.42 -0.77
N HIS A 269 17.32 -4.51 -2.07
CA HIS A 269 18.46 -5.24 -2.59
C HIS A 269 19.78 -4.59 -2.22
N VAL A 270 19.90 -3.27 -2.44
CA VAL A 270 21.09 -2.47 -2.15
C VAL A 270 21.42 -2.49 -0.67
N LEU A 271 20.41 -2.49 0.21
CA LEU A 271 20.60 -2.64 1.65
C LEU A 271 21.14 -4.03 2.06
N GLY A 272 21.07 -5.03 1.18
CA GLY A 272 21.67 -6.35 1.39
C GLY A 272 20.71 -7.44 1.85
N HIS A 273 19.39 -7.24 1.72
CA HIS A 273 18.38 -8.21 2.15
C HIS A 273 18.19 -9.36 1.14
N ASN A 274 17.70 -10.51 1.59
CA ASN A 274 17.44 -11.65 0.72
C ASN A 274 16.00 -11.55 0.17
N LEU A 275 15.85 -11.32 -1.14
CA LEU A 275 14.55 -11.05 -1.75
C LEU A 275 13.97 -12.26 -2.45
N LYS A 276 12.66 -12.47 -2.26
CA LYS A 276 11.80 -13.25 -3.17
C LYS A 276 10.79 -12.31 -3.78
N ILE A 277 10.72 -12.28 -5.11
CA ILE A 277 9.83 -11.37 -5.86
C ILE A 277 8.78 -12.21 -6.55
N SER A 278 7.50 -11.87 -6.35
CA SER A 278 6.37 -12.53 -6.98
C SER A 278 5.52 -11.50 -7.73
N MET A 279 5.16 -11.86 -8.97
CA MET A 279 4.30 -11.07 -9.87
C MET A 279 3.08 -11.88 -10.33
N SER A 280 2.86 -13.06 -9.73
CA SER A 280 1.76 -13.97 -10.01
C SER A 280 1.28 -14.64 -8.72
N VAL A 281 -0.02 -14.96 -8.64
CA VAL A 281 -0.59 -15.65 -7.47
C VAL A 281 0.04 -17.03 -7.27
N LYS A 282 0.38 -17.74 -8.35
CA LYS A 282 1.05 -19.05 -8.27
C LYS A 282 2.40 -18.98 -7.56
N GLU A 283 3.24 -18.00 -7.89
CA GLU A 283 4.51 -17.79 -7.20
C GLU A 283 4.29 -17.38 -5.74
N LEU A 284 3.32 -16.50 -5.48
CA LEU A 284 2.96 -16.08 -4.12
C LEU A 284 2.62 -17.30 -3.26
N GLN A 285 1.75 -18.17 -3.77
CA GLN A 285 1.35 -19.40 -3.08
C GLN A 285 2.55 -20.31 -2.80
N GLY A 286 3.38 -20.55 -3.82
CA GLY A 286 4.58 -21.39 -3.70
C GLY A 286 5.59 -20.85 -2.70
N PHE A 287 5.79 -19.52 -2.65
CA PHE A 287 6.71 -18.89 -1.71
C PHE A 287 6.18 -18.86 -0.28
N LEU A 288 4.88 -18.61 -0.10
CA LEU A 288 4.25 -18.63 1.23
C LEU A 288 4.10 -20.05 1.78
N GLY A 289 4.15 -21.07 0.92
CA GLY A 289 3.93 -22.46 1.31
C GLY A 289 2.49 -22.73 1.73
N VAL A 290 1.53 -21.99 1.16
CA VAL A 290 0.10 -22.21 1.45
C VAL A 290 -0.36 -23.54 0.87
N PRO A 291 -1.24 -24.28 1.58
CA PRO A 291 -1.83 -25.50 1.05
C PRO A 291 -2.69 -25.19 -0.20
N PRO A 292 -2.89 -26.16 -1.11
CA PRO A 292 -3.76 -25.98 -2.26
C PRO A 292 -5.18 -25.67 -1.79
N GLY A 293 -5.88 -24.75 -2.47
CA GLY A 293 -7.27 -24.44 -2.18
C GLY A 293 -7.60 -22.97 -1.98
N ARG A 294 -8.63 -22.69 -1.19
CA ARG A 294 -9.23 -21.36 -0.99
C ARG A 294 -8.96 -20.79 0.41
N GLY A 295 -7.85 -21.21 1.02
CA GLY A 295 -7.40 -20.71 2.32
C GLY A 295 -8.25 -21.18 3.49
N SER A 296 -8.99 -22.30 3.36
CA SER A 296 -9.79 -22.83 4.48
C SER A 296 -8.91 -23.41 5.59
N CYS A 297 -7.73 -23.93 5.24
CA CYS A 297 -6.78 -24.51 6.19
C CYS A 297 -5.65 -23.54 6.55
N PRO A 298 -5.22 -23.49 7.82
CA PRO A 298 -4.12 -22.62 8.24
C PRO A 298 -2.74 -23.16 7.81
N LEU A 299 -1.73 -22.28 7.83
CA LEU A 299 -0.32 -22.67 7.72
C LEU A 299 0.11 -23.43 8.97
N THR A 300 0.74 -24.59 8.78
CA THR A 300 1.25 -25.43 9.87
C THR A 300 2.64 -24.99 10.38
N GLY A 301 3.39 -24.24 9.57
CA GLY A 301 4.75 -23.77 9.90
C GLY A 301 4.83 -22.26 10.12
N PRO A 302 5.96 -21.75 10.67
CA PRO A 302 6.22 -20.33 10.71
C PRO A 302 6.31 -19.75 9.29
N LEU A 303 5.92 -18.49 9.14
CA LEU A 303 6.08 -17.77 7.88
C LEU A 303 7.58 -17.77 7.50
N PRO A 304 7.95 -18.12 6.24
CA PRO A 304 9.35 -18.23 5.84
C PRO A 304 10.05 -16.88 5.61
N PHE A 305 9.34 -15.78 5.81
CA PHE A 305 9.78 -14.41 5.56
C PHE A 305 9.68 -13.57 6.83
N ASP A 306 10.69 -12.73 7.05
CA ASP A 306 10.70 -11.75 8.14
C ASP A 306 9.77 -10.57 7.83
N LEU A 307 9.68 -10.19 6.55
CA LEU A 307 8.85 -9.08 6.06
C LEU A 307 8.19 -9.45 4.73
N ILE A 308 7.00 -8.90 4.50
CA ILE A 308 6.27 -8.99 3.22
C ILE A 308 5.92 -7.58 2.77
N TYR A 309 6.40 -7.14 1.61
CA TYR A 309 5.94 -5.91 0.96
C TYR A 309 4.90 -6.27 -0.10
N THR A 310 3.74 -5.64 -0.06
CA THR A 310 2.67 -5.86 -1.05
C THR A 310 1.80 -4.62 -1.25
N ASP A 311 0.79 -4.71 -2.11
CA ASP A 311 -0.24 -3.69 -2.33
C ASP A 311 -1.64 -4.23 -1.93
N TYR A 312 -2.70 -3.45 -2.14
CA TYR A 312 -4.07 -3.88 -1.85
C TYR A 312 -4.53 -5.14 -2.60
N HIS A 313 -4.08 -5.30 -3.85
CA HIS A 313 -4.41 -6.47 -4.64
C HIS A 313 -3.75 -7.71 -4.04
N GLY A 314 -2.47 -7.60 -3.67
CA GLY A 314 -1.75 -8.67 -3.01
C GLY A 314 -2.28 -8.99 -1.61
N MET A 315 -2.74 -7.99 -0.85
CA MET A 315 -3.48 -8.20 0.40
C MET A 315 -4.74 -9.04 0.19
N GLN A 316 -5.51 -8.74 -0.86
CA GLN A 316 -6.71 -9.50 -1.20
C GLN A 316 -6.38 -10.94 -1.62
N GLN A 317 -5.33 -11.14 -2.41
CA GLN A 317 -4.85 -12.46 -2.82
C GLN A 317 -4.36 -13.28 -1.63
N MET A 318 -3.57 -12.67 -0.73
CA MET A 318 -3.15 -13.32 0.52
C MET A 318 -4.35 -13.64 1.40
N LYS A 319 -5.36 -12.78 1.51
CA LYS A 319 -6.60 -13.07 2.27
C LYS A 319 -7.32 -14.31 1.72
N GLN A 320 -7.35 -14.46 0.40
CA GLN A 320 -7.98 -15.60 -0.26
C GLN A 320 -7.22 -16.92 -0.06
N HIS A 321 -5.88 -16.89 0.03
CA HIS A 321 -5.08 -18.11 0.07
C HIS A 321 -4.50 -18.46 1.45
N MET A 322 -4.20 -17.47 2.28
CA MET A 322 -3.72 -17.70 3.65
C MET A 322 -4.86 -17.86 4.66
N GLY A 323 -6.06 -17.36 4.34
CA GLY A 323 -7.24 -17.42 5.20
C GLY A 323 -6.97 -16.93 6.62
N LEU A 324 -7.24 -17.79 7.61
CA LEU A 324 -7.02 -17.49 9.03
C LEU A 324 -5.54 -17.17 9.36
N SER A 325 -4.59 -17.75 8.62
CA SER A 325 -3.15 -17.53 8.83
C SER A 325 -2.75 -16.08 8.58
N LEU A 326 -3.47 -15.37 7.70
CA LEU A 326 -3.20 -13.95 7.46
C LEU A 326 -3.36 -13.14 8.75
N LYS A 327 -4.39 -13.43 9.57
CA LYS A 327 -4.61 -12.72 10.84
C LYS A 327 -3.43 -12.90 11.81
N ARG A 328 -2.82 -14.09 11.82
CA ARG A 328 -1.66 -14.42 12.66
C ARG A 328 -0.37 -13.74 12.17
N HIS A 329 -0.20 -13.59 10.87
CA HIS A 329 1.05 -13.13 10.25
C HIS A 329 1.01 -11.71 9.69
N LYS A 330 -0.12 -10.99 9.83
CA LYS A 330 -0.28 -9.64 9.28
C LYS A 330 0.75 -8.63 9.77
N CYS A 331 1.38 -8.85 10.92
CA CYS A 331 2.42 -7.96 11.47
C CYS A 331 3.69 -7.86 10.60
N HIS A 332 3.97 -8.89 9.79
CA HIS A 332 5.10 -8.91 8.86
C HIS A 332 4.86 -8.05 7.61
N ILE A 333 3.61 -7.63 7.38
CA ILE A 333 3.21 -7.02 6.11
C ILE A 333 3.49 -5.52 6.13
N ARG A 334 3.92 -4.99 5.00
CA ARG A 334 3.99 -3.57 4.66
C ARG A 334 3.19 -3.37 3.37
N VAL A 335 2.18 -2.49 3.42
CA VAL A 335 1.22 -2.30 2.33
C VAL A 335 1.52 -0.99 1.63
N ILE A 336 1.99 -1.05 0.39
CA ILE A 336 2.20 0.11 -0.48
C ILE A 336 0.83 0.68 -0.85
N ASP A 337 0.57 1.90 -0.41
CA ASP A 337 -0.69 2.62 -0.55
C ASP A 337 -0.40 4.08 -0.90
N THR A 338 -0.46 4.41 -2.18
CA THR A 338 -0.11 5.74 -2.71
C THR A 338 -0.77 6.89 -1.96
N PHE A 339 -2.07 6.78 -1.62
CA PHE A 339 -2.86 7.88 -1.06
C PHE A 339 -3.07 7.80 0.45
N GLY A 340 -2.72 6.66 1.05
CA GLY A 340 -2.78 6.45 2.49
C GLY A 340 -4.16 6.02 2.99
N THR A 341 -4.15 5.53 4.22
CA THR A 341 -5.29 4.94 4.92
C THR A 341 -5.36 5.42 6.35
N GLU A 342 -6.44 6.11 6.68
CA GLU A 342 -6.68 6.63 8.01
C GLU A 342 -7.25 5.54 8.94
N PRO A 343 -6.93 5.55 10.24
CA PRO A 343 -7.42 4.56 11.22
C PRO A 343 -8.94 4.35 11.21
N ALA A 344 -9.71 5.42 11.03
CA ALA A 344 -11.17 5.37 10.96
C ALA A 344 -11.73 4.52 9.80
N TYR A 345 -10.97 4.35 8.71
CA TYR A 345 -11.33 3.51 7.56
C TYR A 345 -10.67 2.12 7.60
N ASN A 346 -9.57 1.97 8.35
CA ASN A 346 -8.85 0.72 8.52
C ASN A 346 -9.57 -0.24 9.49
N HIS A 347 -10.10 0.29 10.60
CA HIS A 347 -10.75 -0.51 11.62
C HIS A 347 -12.18 -0.91 11.19
N GLU A 348 -12.39 -2.17 10.85
CA GLU A 348 -13.63 -2.69 10.21
C GLU A 348 -14.90 -2.40 11.02
N ASP A 349 -14.94 -2.79 12.30
CA ASP A 349 -16.13 -2.61 13.14
C ASP A 349 -16.43 -1.13 13.38
N TYR A 350 -15.40 -0.34 13.71
CA TYR A 350 -15.50 1.10 13.90
C TYR A 350 -16.02 1.81 12.65
N ALA A 351 -15.43 1.49 11.50
CA ALA A 351 -15.76 2.10 10.23
C ALA A 351 -17.20 1.77 9.81
N THR A 352 -17.63 0.52 10.00
CA THR A 352 -18.99 0.07 9.73
C THR A 352 -20.00 0.80 10.63
N LEU A 353 -19.70 0.89 11.93
CA LEU A 353 -20.58 1.54 12.91
C LEU A 353 -20.73 3.04 12.66
N HIS A 354 -19.66 3.73 12.25
CA HIS A 354 -19.64 5.19 12.09
C HIS A 354 -19.83 5.65 10.64
N GLY A 355 -20.10 4.73 9.70
CA GLY A 355 -20.40 5.07 8.31
C GLY A 355 -19.19 5.46 7.45
N TYR A 356 -17.96 5.11 7.86
CA TYR A 356 -16.75 5.27 7.04
C TYR A 356 -16.72 4.24 5.92
N ARG A 357 -17.31 4.60 4.78
CA ARG A 357 -17.39 3.74 3.58
C ARG A 357 -16.13 3.83 2.74
N THR A 358 -15.58 2.69 2.36
CA THR A 358 -14.39 2.59 1.51
C THR A 358 -14.39 1.31 0.67
N ASN A 359 -13.72 1.37 -0.49
CA ASN A 359 -13.50 0.22 -1.36
C ASN A 359 -12.19 -0.52 -1.04
N TRP A 360 -11.33 0.07 -0.19
CA TRP A 360 -9.95 -0.39 0.03
C TRP A 360 -9.61 -0.71 1.48
N GLY A 361 -10.32 -0.11 2.46
CA GLY A 361 -10.01 -0.26 3.90
C GLY A 361 -10.44 -1.59 4.53
N TYR A 362 -10.72 -1.58 5.84
CA TYR A 362 -11.18 -2.71 6.64
C TYR A 362 -10.17 -3.86 6.85
N TRP A 363 -8.88 -3.54 6.95
CA TRP A 363 -7.83 -4.56 7.14
C TRP A 363 -7.41 -4.77 8.60
N ASN A 364 -7.80 -3.87 9.51
CA ASN A 364 -7.42 -3.92 10.92
C ASN A 364 -5.89 -4.07 11.10
N LEU A 365 -5.09 -3.39 10.27
CA LEU A 365 -3.63 -3.34 10.39
C LEU A 365 -3.21 -2.25 11.38
N ASN A 366 -1.98 -2.30 11.90
CA ASN A 366 -1.41 -1.09 12.47
C ASN A 366 -1.23 -0.07 11.34
N SER A 367 -1.76 1.15 11.48
CA SER A 367 -1.78 2.11 10.37
C SER A 367 -0.39 2.50 9.86
N ARG A 368 0.67 2.34 10.66
CA ARG A 368 2.06 2.53 10.22
C ARG A 368 2.54 1.47 9.23
N GLN A 369 1.81 0.36 9.05
CA GLN A 369 2.12 -0.67 8.05
C GLN A 369 1.78 -0.21 6.63
N TYR A 370 0.88 0.76 6.46
CA TYR A 370 0.63 1.39 5.17
C TYR A 370 1.77 2.32 4.81
N MET A 371 2.10 2.37 3.52
CA MET A 371 3.31 2.99 3.01
C MET A 371 3.01 3.91 1.83
N THR A 372 3.07 5.23 2.08
CA THR A 372 2.60 6.25 1.13
C THR A 372 3.66 6.72 0.14
N MET A 373 3.21 7.29 -0.98
CA MET A 373 4.11 7.87 -1.99
C MET A 373 4.64 9.26 -1.61
N PHE A 374 3.90 10.00 -0.77
CA PHE A 374 4.30 11.29 -0.21
C PHE A 374 3.98 11.33 1.30
N PRO A 375 4.67 12.15 2.10
CA PRO A 375 4.44 12.24 3.55
C PRO A 375 3.18 13.08 3.89
N HIS A 376 2.04 12.76 3.29
CA HIS A 376 0.76 13.47 3.49
C HIS A 376 -0.14 12.85 4.58
N THR A 377 0.08 11.58 4.94
CA THR A 377 -0.74 10.86 5.94
C THR A 377 0.17 10.37 7.07
N PRO A 378 0.36 11.15 8.15
CA PRO A 378 1.29 10.80 9.23
C PRO A 378 0.86 9.58 10.06
N ASP A 379 -0.40 9.13 9.92
CA ASP A 379 -0.87 7.84 10.44
C ASP A 379 -0.15 6.65 9.77
N ASN A 380 0.41 6.86 8.58
CA ASN A 380 1.09 5.85 7.77
C ASN A 380 2.60 6.13 7.70
N SER A 381 3.37 5.14 7.26
CA SER A 381 4.79 5.32 6.98
C SER A 381 4.98 5.96 5.61
N PHE A 382 5.86 6.95 5.49
CA PHE A 382 6.22 7.50 4.18
C PHE A 382 7.25 6.58 3.50
N MET A 383 6.91 5.96 2.36
CA MET A 383 7.84 5.13 1.60
C MET A 383 8.56 5.92 0.51
N GLY A 384 7.82 6.72 -0.27
CA GLY A 384 8.39 7.56 -1.33
C GLY A 384 8.91 6.79 -2.54
N PHE A 385 9.76 7.47 -3.30
CA PHE A 385 10.44 6.99 -4.50
C PHE A 385 11.69 7.87 -4.73
N VAL A 386 12.42 7.63 -5.82
CA VAL A 386 13.64 8.38 -6.15
C VAL A 386 13.47 9.22 -7.42
N SER A 387 14.09 10.40 -7.47
CA SER A 387 14.33 11.13 -8.71
C SER A 387 15.83 11.15 -9.03
N GLU A 388 16.16 11.38 -10.30
CA GLU A 388 17.56 11.44 -10.73
C GLU A 388 18.28 12.62 -10.09
N GLU A 389 19.43 12.36 -9.45
CA GLU A 389 20.29 13.39 -8.88
C GLU A 389 21.20 13.97 -9.97
N LEU A 390 21.26 15.30 -10.04
CA LEU A 390 22.16 16.03 -10.93
C LEU A 390 23.40 16.50 -10.17
N ASN A 391 24.57 16.38 -10.79
CA ASN A 391 25.80 16.97 -10.24
C ASN A 391 25.88 18.49 -10.49
N ASP A 392 26.77 19.19 -9.79
CA ASP A 392 26.85 20.66 -9.84
C ASP A 392 27.20 21.21 -11.25
N THR A 393 27.97 20.45 -12.03
CA THR A 393 28.31 20.79 -13.42
C THR A 393 27.07 20.69 -14.32
N GLU A 394 26.27 19.65 -14.16
CA GLU A 394 25.00 19.45 -14.87
C GLU A 394 24.00 20.55 -14.51
N LYS A 395 23.85 20.86 -13.22
CA LYS A 395 23.00 21.97 -12.76
C LYS A 395 23.39 23.29 -13.40
N SER A 396 24.68 23.61 -13.38
CA SER A 396 25.23 24.83 -14.00
C SER A 396 24.99 24.85 -15.51
N SER A 397 25.14 23.70 -16.18
CA SER A 397 24.85 23.57 -17.61
C SER A 397 23.38 23.80 -17.93
N ILE A 398 22.47 23.21 -17.15
CA ILE A 398 21.01 23.36 -17.31
C ILE A 398 20.60 24.82 -17.11
N MET A 399 21.13 25.48 -16.08
CA MET A 399 20.82 26.89 -15.82
C MET A 399 21.26 27.81 -16.97
N ARG A 400 22.38 27.52 -17.64
CA ARG A 400 22.87 28.30 -18.79
C ARG A 400 22.08 28.04 -20.08
N ASN A 401 21.60 26.83 -20.26
CA ASN A 401 20.96 26.38 -21.51
C ASN A 401 19.41 26.39 -21.46
N LYS A 402 18.83 26.95 -20.39
CA LYS A 402 17.37 27.01 -20.20
C LYS A 402 16.72 27.93 -21.24
N VAL A 403 15.65 27.46 -21.89
CA VAL A 403 14.83 28.26 -22.79
C VAL A 403 13.77 28.99 -21.96
N ASN A 404 13.84 30.32 -21.91
CA ASN A 404 13.01 31.11 -20.98
C ASN A 404 11.51 31.12 -21.33
N ASN A 405 11.15 30.96 -22.61
CA ASN A 405 9.78 31.02 -23.11
C ASN A 405 9.23 29.63 -23.49
N MET A 406 9.54 28.59 -22.72
CA MET A 406 9.13 27.21 -23.01
C MET A 406 8.40 26.58 -21.82
N ALA A 407 7.18 26.11 -22.06
CA ALA A 407 6.36 25.41 -21.09
C ALA A 407 6.07 23.96 -21.52
N VAL A 408 6.15 23.02 -20.59
CA VAL A 408 5.79 21.61 -20.79
C VAL A 408 4.59 21.28 -19.92
N VAL A 409 3.55 20.73 -20.53
CA VAL A 409 2.30 20.39 -19.85
C VAL A 409 2.38 19.02 -19.19
N TYR A 410 1.92 18.94 -17.95
CA TYR A 410 1.70 17.71 -17.22
C TYR A 410 0.33 17.10 -17.56
N GLY A 411 0.30 16.28 -18.60
CA GLY A 411 -0.88 15.49 -18.97
C GLY A 411 -0.59 14.63 -20.18
N LYS A 412 -0.58 13.30 -20.02
CA LYS A 412 -0.21 12.35 -21.08
C LYS A 412 -1.40 11.79 -21.86
N GLU A 413 -2.61 12.02 -21.39
CA GLU A 413 -3.83 11.58 -22.06
C GLU A 413 -4.64 12.76 -22.59
N ALA A 414 -5.21 12.62 -23.78
CA ALA A 414 -6.08 13.63 -24.40
C ALA A 414 -7.25 14.07 -23.49
N SER A 415 -7.79 13.14 -22.68
CA SER A 415 -8.81 13.41 -21.67
C SER A 415 -8.43 14.53 -20.69
N MET A 416 -7.14 14.64 -20.35
CA MET A 416 -6.60 15.65 -19.45
C MET A 416 -6.54 17.04 -20.10
N TRP A 417 -6.55 17.10 -21.42
CA TRP A 417 -6.47 18.33 -22.22
C TRP A 417 -7.84 18.85 -22.68
N LYS A 418 -8.92 18.06 -22.49
CA LYS A 418 -10.27 18.39 -22.99
C LYS A 418 -10.65 19.84 -22.69
N LEU A 419 -10.64 20.65 -23.76
CA LEU A 419 -10.83 22.10 -23.73
C LEU A 419 -12.21 22.52 -23.20
N GLN A 420 -13.21 21.64 -23.36
CA GLN A 420 -14.57 21.83 -22.86
C GLN A 420 -14.67 21.91 -21.32
N GLN A 421 -13.59 21.65 -20.58
CA GLN A 421 -13.49 21.84 -19.13
C GLN A 421 -12.95 23.23 -18.72
N GLY A 422 -13.09 24.25 -19.56
CA GLY A 422 -12.71 25.63 -19.21
C GLY A 422 -11.20 25.90 -19.19
N LYS A 423 -10.37 25.02 -19.78
CA LYS A 423 -8.89 25.15 -19.78
C LYS A 423 -8.36 26.12 -20.84
N GLU A 424 -9.22 26.54 -21.76
CA GLU A 424 -8.82 27.36 -22.91
C GLU A 424 -8.32 28.75 -22.49
N GLY A 425 -8.95 29.37 -21.49
CA GLY A 425 -8.61 30.72 -21.03
C GLY A 425 -7.16 30.83 -20.55
N PHE A 426 -6.76 30.01 -19.57
CA PHE A 426 -5.40 30.07 -19.03
C PHE A 426 -4.35 29.58 -20.04
N LEU A 427 -4.69 28.66 -20.95
CA LEU A 427 -3.78 28.22 -22.01
C LEU A 427 -3.53 29.29 -23.06
N GLN A 428 -4.56 30.06 -23.43
CA GLN A 428 -4.38 31.21 -24.30
C GLN A 428 -3.48 32.28 -23.64
N ILE A 429 -3.64 32.54 -22.34
CA ILE A 429 -2.75 33.44 -21.59
C ILE A 429 -1.31 32.89 -21.63
N LEU A 430 -1.11 31.62 -21.29
CA LEU A 430 0.21 30.98 -21.32
C LEU A 430 0.87 31.08 -22.70
N HIS A 431 0.12 30.83 -23.77
CA HIS A 431 0.61 30.84 -25.14
C HIS A 431 1.11 32.22 -25.59
N ARG A 432 0.61 33.32 -25.00
CA ARG A 432 1.13 34.69 -25.28
C ARG A 432 2.57 34.88 -24.82
N TYR A 433 3.03 34.13 -23.82
CA TYR A 433 4.35 34.27 -23.23
C TYR A 433 5.30 33.12 -23.57
N MET A 434 4.78 31.92 -23.80
CA MET A 434 5.58 30.70 -23.93
C MET A 434 5.08 29.77 -25.05
N GLU A 435 6.01 29.06 -25.67
CA GLU A 435 5.70 27.90 -26.50
C GLU A 435 5.21 26.75 -25.62
N VAL A 436 4.07 26.15 -25.97
CA VAL A 436 3.43 25.09 -25.18
C VAL A 436 3.77 23.73 -25.78
N HIS A 437 4.36 22.86 -24.98
CA HIS A 437 4.74 21.50 -25.36
C HIS A 437 3.92 20.45 -24.61
N GLY A 438 3.59 19.35 -25.29
CA GLY A 438 2.87 18.21 -24.74
C GLY A 438 3.60 16.89 -24.96
N THR A 439 3.29 15.88 -24.15
CA THR A 439 3.74 14.49 -24.33
C THR A 439 2.55 13.54 -24.33
N VAL A 440 1.57 13.86 -25.19
CA VAL A 440 0.26 13.22 -25.23
C VAL A 440 0.29 12.02 -26.13
N TYR A 441 -0.21 10.88 -25.64
CA TYR A 441 -0.40 9.69 -26.46
C TYR A 441 -1.43 9.95 -27.58
N TYR A 442 -1.13 9.48 -28.78
CA TYR A 442 -2.07 9.43 -29.89
C TYR A 442 -1.81 8.18 -30.73
N GLU A 443 -2.87 7.64 -31.32
CA GLU A 443 -2.75 6.57 -32.31
C GLU A 443 -2.38 7.21 -33.65
N THR A 444 -1.48 6.60 -34.41
CA THR A 444 -0.94 7.16 -35.67
C THR A 444 -2.00 7.56 -36.70
N GLN A 445 -3.22 7.04 -36.58
CA GLN A 445 -4.35 7.32 -37.47
C GLN A 445 -5.25 8.47 -37.01
N ARG A 446 -5.06 9.03 -35.81
CA ARG A 446 -5.87 10.15 -35.29
C ARG A 446 -4.97 11.23 -34.70
N PRO A 447 -5.08 12.50 -35.13
CA PRO A 447 -4.33 13.58 -34.50
C PRO A 447 -4.69 13.70 -33.01
N PRO A 448 -3.73 14.08 -32.15
CA PRO A 448 -3.99 14.27 -30.72
C PRO A 448 -5.04 15.38 -30.51
N GLU A 449 -6.00 15.17 -29.60
CA GLU A 449 -6.99 16.18 -29.19
C GLU A 449 -6.34 17.24 -28.29
N VAL A 450 -5.45 18.06 -28.86
CA VAL A 450 -4.78 19.18 -28.20
C VAL A 450 -4.89 20.44 -29.06
N PRO A 451 -4.81 21.66 -28.49
CA PRO A 451 -4.82 22.89 -29.27
C PRO A 451 -3.76 22.90 -30.38
N ALA A 452 -4.09 23.48 -31.55
CA ALA A 452 -3.22 23.44 -32.73
C ALA A 452 -1.84 24.09 -32.53
N TYR A 453 -1.71 25.04 -31.60
CA TYR A 453 -0.44 25.69 -31.27
C TYR A 453 0.46 24.84 -30.35
N VAL A 454 -0.03 23.70 -29.84
CA VAL A 454 0.74 22.83 -28.94
C VAL A 454 1.69 21.95 -29.75
N LYS A 455 2.98 22.05 -29.44
CA LYS A 455 4.01 21.16 -29.97
C LYS A 455 3.97 19.82 -29.21
N ASN A 456 3.18 18.87 -29.70
CA ASN A 456 3.11 17.54 -29.12
C ASN A 456 4.28 16.65 -29.57
N HIS A 457 5.01 16.10 -28.60
CA HIS A 457 6.14 15.20 -28.84
C HIS A 457 5.76 13.71 -28.79
N GLY A 458 4.49 13.39 -28.55
CA GLY A 458 4.07 12.03 -28.27
C GLY A 458 4.62 11.51 -26.93
N LEU A 459 4.55 10.20 -26.72
CA LEU A 459 5.14 9.59 -25.53
C LEU A 459 6.65 9.48 -25.69
N LEU A 460 7.37 10.21 -24.83
CA LEU A 460 8.82 10.20 -24.83
C LEU A 460 9.39 9.11 -23.90
N PRO A 461 10.46 8.41 -24.32
CA PRO A 461 11.33 7.69 -23.41
C PRO A 461 11.87 8.61 -22.31
N GLN A 462 12.26 8.04 -21.16
CA GLN A 462 12.66 8.86 -20.01
C GLN A 462 13.78 9.88 -20.32
N HIS A 463 14.83 9.46 -21.01
CA HIS A 463 15.98 10.31 -21.29
C HIS A 463 15.62 11.51 -22.19
N GLU A 464 14.69 11.32 -23.13
CA GLU A 464 14.17 12.38 -23.98
C GLU A 464 13.26 13.33 -23.20
N LEU A 465 12.41 12.79 -22.31
CA LEU A 465 11.60 13.59 -21.41
C LEU A 465 12.47 14.47 -20.50
N GLN A 466 13.54 13.93 -19.93
CA GLN A 466 14.49 14.70 -19.13
C GLN A 466 15.18 15.77 -19.96
N THR A 467 15.59 15.46 -21.18
CA THR A 467 16.18 16.45 -22.11
C THR A 467 15.20 17.58 -22.40
N LEU A 468 13.91 17.29 -22.56
CA LEU A 468 12.86 18.28 -22.73
C LEU A 468 12.70 19.15 -21.48
N LEU A 469 12.64 18.54 -20.29
CA LEU A 469 12.51 19.25 -19.01
C LEU A 469 13.72 20.13 -18.68
N ARG A 470 14.94 19.69 -19.02
CA ARG A 470 16.18 20.48 -18.85
C ARG A 470 16.16 21.77 -19.68
N LYS A 471 15.46 21.78 -20.81
CA LYS A 471 15.27 22.97 -21.65
C LYS A 471 14.13 23.85 -21.18
N ALA A 472 13.03 23.26 -20.72
CA ALA A 472 11.79 23.99 -20.40
C ALA A 472 11.94 24.91 -19.19
N LYS A 473 11.37 26.12 -19.25
CA LYS A 473 11.28 27.03 -18.10
C LYS A 473 10.25 26.54 -17.09
N LEU A 474 9.08 26.18 -17.61
CA LEU A 474 7.86 25.93 -16.85
C LEU A 474 7.38 24.50 -17.07
N PHE A 475 7.01 23.83 -15.98
CA PHE A 475 6.20 22.62 -16.02
C PHE A 475 4.82 22.96 -15.45
N ILE A 476 3.76 22.78 -16.23
CA ILE A 476 2.42 23.23 -15.85
C ILE A 476 1.46 22.06 -15.62
N GLY A 477 0.89 22.01 -14.43
CA GLY A 477 -0.15 21.07 -14.01
C GLY A 477 -1.54 21.52 -14.43
N PHE A 478 -2.41 20.58 -14.84
CA PHE A 478 -3.81 20.85 -15.20
C PHE A 478 -4.82 20.40 -14.14
N GLY A 479 -4.35 20.06 -12.93
CA GLY A 479 -5.19 19.59 -11.82
C GLY A 479 -5.35 18.08 -11.74
N PHE A 480 -4.96 17.34 -12.78
CA PHE A 480 -4.88 15.88 -12.78
C PHE A 480 -3.71 15.42 -13.66
N PRO A 481 -2.98 14.36 -13.31
CA PRO A 481 -3.15 13.49 -12.13
C PRO A 481 -2.69 14.14 -10.82
N TYR A 482 -3.27 13.67 -9.70
CA TYR A 482 -2.93 14.10 -8.34
C TYR A 482 -1.62 13.45 -7.87
N GLU A 483 -0.80 14.23 -7.17
CA GLU A 483 0.34 13.72 -6.36
C GLU A 483 1.18 12.67 -7.11
N GLY A 484 1.53 12.96 -8.37
CA GLY A 484 2.38 12.08 -9.17
C GLY A 484 3.86 12.44 -9.06
N PRO A 485 4.78 11.59 -9.57
CA PRO A 485 6.22 11.84 -9.48
C PRO A 485 6.74 12.91 -10.45
N ALA A 486 6.00 13.22 -11.52
CA ALA A 486 6.51 14.06 -12.62
C ALA A 486 6.82 15.51 -12.21
N PRO A 487 6.04 16.18 -11.33
CA PRO A 487 6.41 17.50 -10.82
C PRO A 487 7.77 17.53 -10.11
N LEU A 488 8.09 16.52 -9.29
CA LEU A 488 9.41 16.45 -8.64
C LEU A 488 10.53 16.22 -9.66
N GLU A 489 10.29 15.43 -10.70
CA GLU A 489 11.26 15.26 -11.79
C GLU A 489 11.49 16.57 -12.56
N ALA A 490 10.44 17.35 -12.80
CA ALA A 490 10.55 18.64 -13.47
C ALA A 490 11.35 19.65 -12.63
N ILE A 491 11.07 19.75 -11.32
CA ILE A 491 11.79 20.62 -10.39
C ILE A 491 13.26 20.18 -10.27
N ALA A 492 13.52 18.87 -10.24
CA ALA A 492 14.87 18.30 -10.24
C ALA A 492 15.64 18.59 -11.52
N ASN A 493 14.97 18.89 -12.64
CA ASN A 493 15.58 19.36 -13.90
C ASN A 493 15.49 20.89 -14.08
N GLY A 494 15.17 21.63 -13.01
CA GLY A 494 15.20 23.08 -12.96
C GLY A 494 13.95 23.79 -13.46
N CYS A 495 12.85 23.09 -13.76
CA CYS A 495 11.57 23.74 -14.07
C CYS A 495 10.97 24.42 -12.84
N ILE A 496 10.28 25.54 -13.04
CA ILE A 496 9.27 25.99 -12.08
C ILE A 496 8.02 25.18 -12.32
N TYR A 497 7.42 24.62 -11.27
CA TYR A 497 6.15 23.90 -11.35
C TYR A 497 4.99 24.84 -11.01
N LEU A 498 4.11 25.06 -11.99
CA LEU A 498 2.87 25.80 -11.80
C LEU A 498 1.72 24.81 -11.67
N GLN A 499 0.93 24.94 -10.62
CA GLN A 499 -0.19 24.04 -10.34
C GLN A 499 -1.45 24.81 -9.95
N PRO A 500 -2.64 24.23 -10.21
CA PRO A 500 -3.88 24.85 -9.79
C PRO A 500 -4.09 24.72 -8.28
N LYS A 501 -4.63 25.78 -7.70
CA LYS A 501 -5.26 25.79 -6.38
C LYS A 501 -6.68 25.22 -6.49
N PHE A 502 -7.08 24.41 -5.53
CA PHE A 502 -8.45 23.90 -5.43
C PHE A 502 -9.20 24.60 -4.30
N HIS A 503 -10.30 25.25 -4.66
CA HIS A 503 -11.20 25.87 -3.70
C HIS A 503 -12.67 25.57 -4.10
N PRO A 504 -13.40 24.75 -3.32
CA PRO A 504 -12.95 24.05 -2.11
C PRO A 504 -11.87 22.98 -2.40
N PRO A 505 -11.06 22.57 -1.40
CA PRO A 505 -10.16 21.43 -1.52
C PRO A 505 -10.89 20.16 -1.96
N HIS A 506 -10.23 19.30 -2.74
CA HIS A 506 -10.81 18.05 -3.19
C HIS A 506 -10.66 16.95 -2.13
N SER A 507 -11.69 16.14 -1.94
CA SER A 507 -11.69 15.01 -0.98
C SER A 507 -12.62 13.90 -1.45
N SER A 508 -12.68 12.81 -0.66
CA SER A 508 -13.59 11.69 -0.91
C SER A 508 -15.08 12.08 -0.87
N LEU A 509 -15.41 13.24 -0.29
CA LEU A 509 -16.78 13.75 -0.16
C LEU A 509 -17.26 14.50 -1.40
N ASN A 510 -16.36 15.21 -2.10
CA ASN A 510 -16.75 16.15 -3.16
C ASN A 510 -16.15 15.85 -4.54
N HIS A 511 -15.23 14.88 -4.67
CA HIS A 511 -14.55 14.61 -5.93
C HIS A 511 -14.53 13.11 -6.27
N GLU A 512 -14.91 12.77 -7.51
CA GLU A 512 -15.10 11.39 -7.98
C GLU A 512 -13.84 10.52 -7.83
N PHE A 513 -12.67 11.05 -8.20
CA PHE A 513 -11.40 10.33 -8.07
C PHE A 513 -11.09 9.86 -6.63
N PHE A 514 -11.46 10.65 -5.62
CA PHE A 514 -11.19 10.31 -4.23
C PHE A 514 -12.32 9.48 -3.59
N ARG A 515 -13.46 9.33 -4.27
CA ARG A 515 -14.61 8.56 -3.77
C ARG A 515 -14.20 7.12 -3.47
N GLY A 516 -14.54 6.66 -2.27
CA GLY A 516 -14.24 5.30 -1.81
C GLY A 516 -12.77 5.05 -1.42
N LYS A 517 -11.88 6.04 -1.52
CA LYS A 517 -10.54 5.94 -0.93
C LYS A 517 -10.63 5.99 0.61
N PRO A 518 -9.77 5.25 1.35
CA PRO A 518 -9.87 5.08 2.80
C PRO A 518 -9.28 6.26 3.59
N THR A 519 -9.63 7.49 3.23
CA THR A 519 -9.12 8.72 3.84
C THR A 519 -10.12 9.86 3.70
N SER A 520 -10.21 10.70 4.74
CA SER A 520 -10.94 11.98 4.73
C SER A 520 -10.05 13.17 4.31
N ARG A 521 -8.77 12.92 3.97
CA ARG A 521 -7.81 13.97 3.62
C ARG A 521 -8.31 14.86 2.48
N GLU A 522 -8.12 16.15 2.69
CA GLU A 522 -8.41 17.19 1.72
C GLU A 522 -7.14 17.59 0.96
N VAL A 523 -7.29 17.83 -0.34
CA VAL A 523 -6.22 18.15 -1.28
C VAL A 523 -6.45 19.56 -1.81
N SER A 524 -5.63 20.52 -1.37
CA SER A 524 -5.74 21.96 -1.69
C SER A 524 -5.15 22.37 -3.03
N SER A 525 -4.34 21.51 -3.66
CA SER A 525 -3.67 21.75 -4.93
C SER A 525 -3.36 20.43 -5.63
N GLN A 526 -2.96 20.46 -6.90
CA GLN A 526 -2.65 19.22 -7.63
C GLN A 526 -1.59 18.35 -6.94
N HIS A 527 -0.63 18.99 -6.26
CA HIS A 527 0.47 18.32 -5.58
C HIS A 527 0.78 19.02 -4.23
N PRO A 528 0.03 18.73 -3.15
CA PRO A 528 0.17 19.40 -1.85
C PRO A 528 1.58 19.30 -1.25
N TYR A 529 2.28 18.18 -1.45
CA TYR A 529 3.68 18.08 -1.01
C TYR A 529 4.59 19.14 -1.65
N ALA A 530 4.41 19.41 -2.95
CA ALA A 530 5.22 20.38 -3.67
C ALA A 530 4.87 21.81 -3.21
N GLU A 531 3.60 22.06 -2.92
CA GLU A 531 3.13 23.31 -2.30
C GLU A 531 3.76 23.54 -0.93
N GLN A 532 3.69 22.55 -0.04
CA GLN A 532 4.03 22.71 1.38
C GLN A 532 5.54 22.59 1.67
N TYR A 533 6.23 21.64 1.05
CA TYR A 533 7.63 21.30 1.38
C TYR A 533 8.66 21.88 0.42
N ILE A 534 8.24 22.33 -0.76
CA ILE A 534 9.13 23.00 -1.74
C ILE A 534 8.76 24.47 -1.85
N GLY A 535 7.52 24.79 -2.23
CA GLY A 535 7.02 26.15 -2.32
C GLY A 535 7.78 27.03 -3.32
N ARG A 536 7.58 28.35 -3.20
CA ARG A 536 8.24 29.35 -4.06
C ARG A 536 9.75 29.39 -3.79
N PRO A 537 10.60 29.64 -4.81
CA PRO A 537 10.25 29.98 -6.20
C PRO A 537 10.02 28.76 -7.12
N HIS A 538 10.30 27.54 -6.67
CA HIS A 538 10.23 26.34 -7.50
C HIS A 538 8.80 25.87 -7.78
N VAL A 539 7.85 26.18 -6.90
CA VAL A 539 6.45 25.79 -7.00
C VAL A 539 5.57 27.02 -6.80
N MET A 540 4.64 27.23 -7.74
CA MET A 540 3.63 28.26 -7.67
C MET A 540 2.24 27.62 -7.75
N THR A 541 1.44 27.83 -6.70
CA THR A 541 0.04 27.39 -6.64
C THR A 541 -0.84 28.60 -6.89
N VAL A 542 -1.68 28.57 -7.93
CA VAL A 542 -2.52 29.72 -8.33
C VAL A 542 -3.92 29.27 -8.72
N ASP A 543 -4.92 30.13 -8.55
CA ASP A 543 -6.26 29.87 -9.07
C ASP A 543 -6.30 30.08 -10.59
N TYR A 544 -6.51 29.00 -11.34
CA TYR A 544 -6.53 29.04 -12.81
C TYR A 544 -7.80 29.73 -13.35
N ASN A 545 -8.85 29.86 -12.53
CA ASN A 545 -10.05 30.60 -12.90
C ASN A 545 -9.84 32.13 -12.81
N ASN A 546 -8.84 32.57 -12.03
CA ASN A 546 -8.48 33.96 -11.91
C ASN A 546 -7.42 34.33 -12.97
N SER A 547 -7.88 34.85 -14.11
CA SER A 547 -7.00 35.20 -15.22
C SER A 547 -5.94 36.26 -14.88
N GLN A 548 -6.22 37.18 -13.96
CA GLN A 548 -5.26 38.21 -13.55
C GLN A 548 -4.15 37.60 -12.68
N GLU A 549 -4.52 36.75 -11.72
CA GLU A 549 -3.55 36.01 -10.90
C GLU A 549 -2.68 35.10 -11.75
N PHE A 550 -3.28 34.37 -12.71
CA PHE A 550 -2.55 33.51 -13.63
C PHE A 550 -1.58 34.31 -14.52
N ASP A 551 -2.02 35.42 -15.14
CA ASP A 551 -1.14 36.29 -15.95
C ASP A 551 0.03 36.84 -15.13
N SER A 552 -0.24 37.32 -13.92
CA SER A 552 0.77 37.81 -12.98
C SER A 552 1.78 36.71 -12.63
N ALA A 553 1.31 35.49 -12.38
CA ALA A 553 2.17 34.36 -12.09
C ALA A 553 3.09 34.00 -13.26
N ILE A 554 2.60 34.03 -14.50
CA ILE A 554 3.45 33.79 -15.68
C ILE A 554 4.52 34.88 -15.83
N ARG A 555 4.17 36.15 -15.61
CA ARG A 555 5.16 37.26 -15.63
C ARG A 555 6.24 37.07 -14.56
N GLU A 556 5.84 36.68 -13.35
CA GLU A 556 6.78 36.37 -12.27
C GLU A 556 7.72 35.21 -12.67
N ILE A 557 7.17 34.12 -13.21
CA ILE A 557 7.94 32.94 -13.69
C ILE A 557 8.96 33.32 -14.76
N MET A 558 8.59 34.18 -15.70
CA MET A 558 9.49 34.64 -16.77
C MET A 558 10.73 35.35 -16.20
N SER A 559 10.54 36.15 -15.14
CA SER A 559 11.63 36.90 -14.48
C SER A 559 12.44 36.07 -13.47
N THR A 560 11.85 35.00 -12.92
CA THR A 560 12.43 34.19 -11.84
C THR A 560 13.50 33.24 -12.37
N LYS A 561 14.64 33.14 -11.69
CA LYS A 561 15.67 32.13 -11.95
C LYS A 561 15.66 31.10 -10.81
N VAL A 562 15.67 29.81 -11.17
CA VAL A 562 15.71 28.70 -10.20
C VAL A 562 16.86 27.76 -10.54
N GLU A 563 17.49 27.24 -9.49
CA GLU A 563 18.43 26.12 -9.60
C GLU A 563 17.64 24.80 -9.57
N PRO A 564 18.06 23.77 -10.34
CA PRO A 564 17.51 22.42 -10.18
C PRO A 564 17.56 21.94 -8.72
N TYR A 565 16.41 21.48 -8.21
CA TYR A 565 16.24 21.16 -6.80
C TYR A 565 15.56 19.81 -6.61
N LEU A 566 16.11 18.99 -5.71
CA LEU A 566 15.55 17.70 -5.32
C LEU A 566 15.61 17.60 -3.79
N PRO A 567 14.46 17.46 -3.09
CA PRO A 567 14.47 17.21 -1.65
C PRO A 567 15.21 15.91 -1.32
N TYR A 568 15.99 15.92 -0.23
CA TYR A 568 16.87 14.81 0.14
C TYR A 568 16.14 13.46 0.24
N GLU A 569 14.91 13.43 0.75
CA GLU A 569 14.11 12.20 0.89
C GLU A 569 13.70 11.52 -0.42
N TYR A 570 13.85 12.21 -1.55
CA TYR A 570 13.66 11.67 -2.90
C TYR A 570 14.98 11.40 -3.65
N THR A 571 16.11 11.44 -2.95
CA THR A 571 17.42 10.97 -3.45
C THR A 571 17.58 9.47 -3.20
N CYS A 572 18.52 8.82 -3.90
CA CYS A 572 18.87 7.43 -3.62
C CYS A 572 19.27 7.25 -2.14
N GLU A 573 20.11 8.16 -1.62
CA GLU A 573 20.59 8.08 -0.24
C GLU A 573 19.46 8.29 0.78
N GLY A 574 18.58 9.27 0.55
CA GLY A 574 17.45 9.53 1.43
C GLY A 574 16.46 8.37 1.49
N MET A 575 16.21 7.69 0.36
CA MET A 575 15.37 6.49 0.37
C MET A 575 16.06 5.32 1.09
N LEU A 576 17.36 5.07 0.84
CA LEU A 576 18.09 4.01 1.57
C LEU A 576 18.08 4.26 3.09
N GLU A 577 18.32 5.49 3.53
CA GLU A 577 18.32 5.88 4.94
C GLU A 577 16.97 5.61 5.61
N ARG A 578 15.87 5.99 4.94
CA ARG A 578 14.51 5.79 5.42
C ARG A 578 14.11 4.32 5.48
N VAL A 579 14.33 3.58 4.39
CA VAL A 579 13.97 2.15 4.31
C VAL A 579 14.81 1.33 5.29
N HIS A 580 16.09 1.67 5.46
CA HIS A 580 16.95 1.07 6.48
C HIS A 580 16.36 1.23 7.88
N ALA A 581 16.02 2.46 8.28
CA ALA A 581 15.46 2.73 9.61
C ALA A 581 14.16 1.96 9.85
N TYR A 582 13.27 1.86 8.85
CA TYR A 582 12.05 1.07 8.98
C TYR A 582 12.33 -0.43 9.19
N ILE A 583 13.26 -1.02 8.45
CA ILE A 583 13.57 -2.46 8.56
C ILE A 583 14.21 -2.78 9.91
N GLU A 584 15.06 -1.90 10.44
CA GLU A 584 15.72 -2.12 11.73
C GLU A 584 14.78 -1.87 12.92
N HIS A 585 13.85 -0.91 12.82
CA HIS A 585 13.15 -0.40 14.00
C HIS A 585 11.63 -0.52 13.99
N GLN A 586 10.97 -0.66 12.84
CA GLN A 586 9.52 -0.91 12.81
C GLN A 586 9.22 -2.39 12.99
N ASP A 587 8.98 -2.79 14.24
CA ASP A 587 8.46 -4.11 14.59
C ASP A 587 6.99 -4.01 15.03
N PHE A 588 6.15 -4.81 14.39
CA PHE A 588 4.72 -4.93 14.71
C PHE A 588 4.34 -6.35 15.19
N CYS A 589 5.30 -7.27 15.23
CA CYS A 589 5.07 -8.67 15.59
C CYS A 589 5.31 -8.94 17.07
N THR A 590 6.19 -8.16 17.71
CA THR A 590 6.32 -8.18 19.16
C THR A 590 5.12 -7.46 19.79
N PRO A 591 4.37 -8.10 20.70
CA PRO A 591 3.29 -7.43 21.41
C PRO A 591 3.83 -6.20 22.14
N GLU A 592 3.27 -5.02 21.85
CA GLU A 592 3.61 -3.82 22.59
C GLU A 592 3.14 -3.97 24.04
N ALA A 593 4.07 -3.90 25.00
CA ALA A 593 3.71 -3.94 26.41
C ALA A 593 2.75 -2.77 26.74
N PRO A 594 1.61 -3.02 27.40
CA PRO A 594 0.70 -1.96 27.81
C PRO A 594 1.45 -0.93 28.66
N PHE A 595 1.36 0.35 28.29
CA PHE A 595 1.88 1.41 29.15
C PHE A 595 0.96 1.50 30.37
N PRO A 596 1.47 1.32 31.61
CA PRO A 596 0.63 1.14 32.77
C PRO A 596 -0.19 2.42 33.06
N PRO A 597 -1.51 2.30 33.33
CA PRO A 597 -2.26 3.42 33.87
C PRO A 597 -1.73 3.79 35.26
N ALA A 598 -1.76 5.10 35.56
CA ALA A 598 -1.29 5.75 36.78
C ALA A 598 -1.49 4.99 38.11
N ASN A 599 -2.58 4.23 38.26
CA ASN A 599 -2.89 3.54 39.51
C ASN A 599 -1.95 2.35 39.79
N SER A 600 -1.09 1.95 38.84
CA SER A 600 -0.15 0.83 38.95
C SER A 600 1.32 1.24 38.79
N SER A 601 1.63 2.52 38.56
CA SER A 601 2.99 3.00 38.32
C SER A 601 3.93 2.85 39.53
N SER A 602 3.37 2.77 40.75
CA SER A 602 4.10 2.49 41.99
C SER A 602 4.62 1.04 42.09
N LYS A 603 4.06 0.09 41.32
CA LYS A 603 4.46 -1.33 41.38
C LYS A 603 5.47 -1.75 40.31
N LEU A 604 5.71 -0.94 39.28
CA LEU A 604 6.59 -1.30 38.13
C LEU A 604 7.90 -0.50 38.03
N GLY A 605 8.25 0.32 39.04
CA GLY A 605 9.53 1.03 39.04
C GLY A 605 9.70 2.13 37.98
N LEU A 606 8.63 2.53 37.28
CA LEU A 606 8.60 3.80 36.53
C LEU A 606 8.57 5.02 37.47
N SER A 607 8.08 4.83 38.69
CA SER A 607 8.43 5.63 39.87
C SER A 607 9.22 4.73 40.83
N SER A 608 10.50 4.49 40.55
CA SER A 608 11.39 3.97 41.58
C SER A 608 11.55 5.04 42.66
N SER A 609 11.91 4.65 43.88
CA SER A 609 12.38 5.57 44.92
C SER A 609 13.60 6.41 44.51
N ALA A 610 14.13 6.22 43.30
CA ALA A 610 15.24 6.97 42.70
C ALA A 610 14.82 8.03 41.66
N SER A 611 13.54 8.08 41.22
CA SER A 611 13.06 9.11 40.26
C SER A 611 11.64 9.64 40.61
N PRO A 612 11.49 10.54 41.60
CA PRO A 612 10.19 11.11 42.00
C PRO A 612 9.67 12.24 41.09
N GLY A 613 10.23 12.41 39.89
CA GLY A 613 9.91 13.53 38.99
C GLY A 613 8.69 13.27 38.08
N PRO A 614 8.08 14.33 37.51
CA PRO A 614 6.99 14.19 36.55
C PRO A 614 7.47 13.50 35.25
N LEU A 615 6.61 12.67 34.63
CA LEU A 615 6.92 12.01 33.35
C LEU A 615 7.04 12.99 32.18
N PHE A 616 6.33 14.12 32.27
CA PHE A 616 6.31 15.16 31.26
C PHE A 616 6.83 16.46 31.86
N VAL A 617 7.65 17.18 31.10
CA VAL A 617 8.17 18.50 31.49
C VAL A 617 7.88 19.51 30.37
N LEU A 618 7.54 20.74 30.76
CA LEU A 618 7.32 21.82 29.81
C LEU A 618 8.64 22.18 29.11
N LEU A 619 8.61 22.25 27.78
CA LEU A 619 9.75 22.69 27.01
C LEU A 619 9.93 24.21 27.20
N PRO A 620 11.14 24.71 27.53
CA PRO A 620 11.37 26.14 27.68
C PRO A 620 10.92 26.93 26.45
N ASN A 621 10.21 28.04 26.66
CA ASN A 621 9.68 28.92 25.62
C ASN A 621 8.71 28.25 24.63
N SER A 622 8.02 27.18 25.04
CA SER A 622 7.02 26.49 24.23
C SER A 622 5.84 26.04 25.10
N SER A 623 4.67 25.89 24.49
CA SER A 623 3.50 25.24 25.11
C SER A 623 3.56 23.70 25.01
N ALA A 624 4.64 23.16 24.43
CA ALA A 624 4.82 21.73 24.25
C ALA A 624 5.41 21.07 25.49
N LEU A 625 4.89 19.90 25.84
CA LEU A 625 5.53 19.02 26.82
C LEU A 625 6.50 18.07 26.12
N THR A 626 7.58 17.72 26.79
CA THR A 626 8.50 16.65 26.36
C THR A 626 8.58 15.56 27.42
N TRP A 627 9.07 14.39 27.02
CA TRP A 627 9.38 13.34 27.98
C TRP A 627 10.52 13.80 28.89
N ALA A 628 10.35 13.64 30.20
CA ALA A 628 11.34 14.10 31.16
C ALA A 628 12.68 13.36 30.95
N PRO A 629 13.82 14.07 30.79
CA PRO A 629 15.12 13.43 30.57
C PRO A 629 15.54 12.46 31.68
N ASN A 630 15.08 12.70 32.91
CA ASN A 630 15.39 11.90 34.09
C ASN A 630 14.36 10.78 34.36
N ALA A 631 13.30 10.67 33.54
CA ALA A 631 12.31 9.61 33.64
C ALA A 631 12.73 8.39 32.82
N ASN A 632 12.58 7.20 33.40
CA ASN A 632 12.85 5.95 32.70
C ASN A 632 11.93 5.81 31.48
N ALA A 633 12.53 5.88 30.28
CA ALA A 633 11.82 5.71 29.02
C ALA A 633 11.82 4.22 28.62
N PRO A 634 10.64 3.59 28.42
CA PRO A 634 10.60 2.26 27.83
C PRO A 634 11.17 2.26 26.40
N PRO A 635 11.73 1.14 25.94
CA PRO A 635 12.17 1.01 24.55
C PRO A 635 11.03 1.33 23.57
N ALA A 636 11.27 2.26 22.66
CA ALA A 636 10.33 2.70 21.66
C ALA A 636 11.07 3.26 20.44
N TRP A 637 10.46 3.11 19.26
CA TRP A 637 10.90 3.80 18.06
C TRP A 637 9.68 4.45 17.37
N PRO A 638 9.71 5.77 17.08
CA PRO A 638 10.74 6.75 17.46
C PRO A 638 11.00 6.83 18.98
N PRO A 639 12.20 7.27 19.41
CA PRO A 639 12.54 7.39 20.83
C PRO A 639 11.65 8.44 21.50
N LEU A 640 11.31 8.21 22.78
CA LEU A 640 10.47 9.14 23.55
C LEU A 640 11.07 10.54 23.72
N SER A 641 12.39 10.69 23.59
CA SER A 641 13.07 11.99 23.55
C SER A 641 12.58 12.90 22.40
N SER A 642 12.07 12.31 21.32
CA SER A 642 11.50 13.05 20.18
C SER A 642 10.10 13.61 20.46
N LEU A 643 9.41 13.13 21.51
CA LEU A 643 8.04 13.53 21.82
C LEU A 643 7.96 15.03 22.12
N ARG A 644 7.02 15.68 21.45
CA ARG A 644 6.53 17.04 21.68
C ARG A 644 5.01 16.95 21.78
N LEU A 645 4.48 16.81 22.98
CA LEU A 645 3.04 16.70 23.23
C LEU A 645 2.41 18.10 23.20
N LEU A 646 1.43 18.28 22.32
CA LEU A 646 0.64 19.49 22.14
C LEU A 646 -0.84 19.24 22.43
N ALA A 647 -1.59 20.29 22.78
CA ALA A 647 -3.04 20.30 22.73
C ALA A 647 -3.51 20.97 21.44
N SER A 648 -4.40 20.32 20.67
CA SER A 648 -5.02 20.97 19.49
C SER A 648 -6.04 22.03 19.90
N GLN A 649 -6.38 22.92 18.96
CA GLN A 649 -7.59 23.75 19.08
C GLN A 649 -8.85 22.92 18.79
N GLU A 650 -10.01 23.43 19.19
CA GLU A 650 -11.30 22.85 18.78
C GLU A 650 -11.44 22.97 17.25
N GLY A 651 -11.96 21.93 16.61
CA GLY A 651 -12.03 21.84 15.15
C GLY A 651 -10.68 21.59 14.46
N GLN A 652 -9.60 21.38 15.21
CA GLN A 652 -8.26 21.13 14.67
C GLN A 652 -7.82 19.68 14.89
N SER A 653 -7.25 19.07 13.85
CA SER A 653 -6.63 17.73 13.91
C SER A 653 -5.22 17.75 14.51
N CYS A 654 -4.68 16.59 14.88
CA CYS A 654 -3.28 16.50 15.30
C CYS A 654 -2.30 16.69 14.15
N VAL A 655 -2.70 16.38 12.91
CA VAL A 655 -1.91 16.72 11.70
C VAL A 655 -1.65 18.22 11.66
N GLU A 656 -2.70 19.03 11.73
CA GLU A 656 -2.59 20.49 11.64
C GLU A 656 -1.89 21.09 12.86
N ALA A 657 -2.17 20.58 14.07
CA ALA A 657 -1.56 21.08 15.30
C ALA A 657 -0.04 20.90 15.29
N CYS A 658 0.44 19.72 14.90
CA CYS A 658 1.87 19.46 14.78
C CYS A 658 2.49 20.27 13.63
N GLN A 659 1.84 20.35 12.47
CA GLN A 659 2.35 21.09 11.32
C GLN A 659 2.52 22.59 11.61
N ARG A 660 1.56 23.24 12.29
CA ARG A 660 1.67 24.65 12.70
C ARG A 660 2.86 24.90 13.64
N ALA A 661 3.31 23.88 14.36
CA ALA A 661 4.47 23.93 15.23
C ALA A 661 5.79 23.51 14.54
N ASN A 662 5.80 23.33 13.20
CA ASN A 662 6.92 22.75 12.44
C ASN A 662 7.34 21.36 12.94
N LEU A 663 6.35 20.53 13.27
CA LEU A 663 6.50 19.16 13.72
C LEU A 663 5.61 18.23 12.88
N VAL A 664 5.76 16.93 13.08
CA VAL A 664 4.91 15.90 12.45
C VAL A 664 4.22 15.10 13.55
N CYS A 665 2.94 14.78 13.37
CA CYS A 665 2.25 13.88 14.30
C CYS A 665 2.86 12.48 14.24
N GLU A 666 3.10 11.84 15.38
CA GLU A 666 3.71 10.51 15.48
C GLU A 666 2.75 9.52 16.14
N PRO A 667 2.07 8.66 15.36
CA PRO A 667 1.04 7.78 15.89
C PRO A 667 1.60 6.71 16.84
N ALA A 668 2.88 6.32 16.71
CA ALA A 668 3.52 5.37 17.62
C ALA A 668 3.58 5.87 19.07
N LEU A 669 3.50 7.19 19.27
CA LEU A 669 3.66 7.81 20.58
C LEU A 669 2.33 8.02 21.32
N PHE A 670 1.17 7.80 20.68
CA PHE A 670 -0.13 7.94 21.33
C PHE A 670 -0.27 7.08 22.60
N ARG A 671 0.27 5.85 22.59
CA ARG A 671 0.21 4.95 23.75
C ARG A 671 0.86 5.52 25.01
N PHE A 672 1.79 6.46 24.87
CA PHE A 672 2.48 7.10 25.99
C PHE A 672 1.79 8.35 26.50
N VAL A 673 0.88 8.93 25.71
CA VAL A 673 0.13 10.15 26.08
C VAL A 673 -1.35 9.88 26.34
N ASN A 674 -1.81 8.65 26.16
CA ASN A 674 -3.18 8.20 26.46
C ASN A 674 -3.35 7.86 27.96
N ASN A 675 -3.08 8.81 28.85
CA ASN A 675 -3.17 8.63 30.31
C ASN A 675 -3.47 9.96 31.03
N ARG A 676 -3.75 9.88 32.34
CA ARG A 676 -4.09 11.03 33.17
C ARG A 676 -2.89 11.96 33.41
N GLU A 677 -1.67 11.45 33.43
CA GLU A 677 -0.44 12.23 33.59
C GLU A 677 -0.24 13.20 32.43
N ALA A 678 -0.47 12.76 31.20
CA ALA A 678 -0.38 13.61 30.02
C ALA A 678 -1.43 14.72 30.03
N LEU A 679 -2.67 14.42 30.45
CA LEU A 679 -3.73 15.40 30.64
C LEU A 679 -3.35 16.44 31.71
N ARG A 680 -2.90 15.98 32.88
CA ARG A 680 -2.45 16.87 33.98
C ARG A 680 -1.25 17.72 33.58
N GLY A 681 -0.31 17.16 32.82
CA GLY A 681 0.86 17.89 32.35
C GLY A 681 0.50 19.07 31.45
N LEU A 682 -0.60 18.97 30.70
CA LEU A 682 -1.15 20.06 29.88
C LEU A 682 -2.10 20.98 30.67
N GLU A 683 -2.06 20.90 32.00
CA GLU A 683 -2.93 21.66 32.92
C GLU A 683 -4.43 21.46 32.68
N VAL A 684 -4.82 20.30 32.12
CA VAL A 684 -6.22 19.97 31.85
C VAL A 684 -6.89 19.46 33.11
N GLN A 685 -7.96 20.15 33.53
CA GLN A 685 -8.82 19.70 34.64
C GLN A 685 -9.96 18.83 34.10
N CYS A 686 -9.92 17.54 34.42
CA CYS A 686 -10.94 16.56 34.05
C CYS A 686 -11.79 16.22 35.30
N GLU A 687 -13.10 16.45 35.24
CA GLU A 687 -14.04 15.95 36.26
C GLU A 687 -14.35 14.48 36.01
N VAL A 688 -14.52 14.10 34.74
CA VAL A 688 -14.79 12.73 34.30
C VAL A 688 -13.73 12.31 33.28
N VAL A 689 -13.21 11.08 33.45
CA VAL A 689 -12.29 10.47 32.48
C VAL A 689 -12.87 9.12 32.07
N GLU A 690 -13.19 8.98 30.78
CA GLU A 690 -13.80 7.78 30.20
C GLU A 690 -12.88 7.19 29.14
N ALA A 691 -12.87 5.86 29.04
CA ALA A 691 -12.12 5.15 28.01
C ALA A 691 -13.09 4.58 26.97
N GLU A 692 -13.06 5.12 25.75
CA GLU A 692 -13.97 4.76 24.67
C GLU A 692 -13.25 4.43 23.37
N VAL A 693 -13.96 3.75 22.48
CA VAL A 693 -13.50 3.41 21.13
C VAL A 693 -13.83 4.59 20.20
N ASN A 694 -12.89 5.53 20.04
CA ASN A 694 -13.11 6.73 19.23
C ASN A 694 -11.81 7.26 18.61
N HIS A 695 -11.71 7.35 17.29
CA HIS A 695 -10.48 7.76 16.60
C HIS A 695 -9.98 9.19 16.92
N VAL A 696 -10.81 10.04 17.53
CA VAL A 696 -10.43 11.38 17.98
C VAL A 696 -9.67 11.34 19.32
N PHE A 697 -9.77 10.27 20.11
CA PHE A 697 -9.14 10.19 21.43
C PHE A 697 -7.66 9.81 21.35
N PRO A 698 -6.80 10.24 22.31
CA PRO A 698 -7.12 10.99 23.54
C PRO A 698 -7.48 12.46 23.30
N ALA A 699 -8.50 12.95 24.01
CA ALA A 699 -9.03 14.30 23.84
C ALA A 699 -9.74 14.81 25.11
N PHE A 700 -10.00 16.11 25.19
CA PHE A 700 -10.72 16.73 26.31
C PHE A 700 -11.62 17.87 25.84
N SER A 701 -12.72 18.10 26.57
CA SER A 701 -13.61 19.22 26.36
C SER A 701 -13.37 20.25 27.45
N VAL A 702 -12.96 21.47 27.07
CA VAL A 702 -12.75 22.56 28.02
C VAL A 702 -14.07 22.98 28.66
N LEU A 703 -15.14 23.04 27.88
CA LEU A 703 -16.47 23.46 28.31
C LEU A 703 -17.10 22.47 29.30
N ARG A 704 -16.95 21.16 29.05
CA ARG A 704 -17.59 20.11 29.86
C ARG A 704 -16.69 19.48 30.91
N ARG A 705 -15.39 19.79 30.90
CA ARG A 705 -14.36 19.14 31.75
C ARG A 705 -14.38 17.61 31.65
N GLU A 706 -14.78 17.11 30.48
CA GLU A 706 -14.80 15.69 30.13
C GLU A 706 -13.49 15.35 29.40
N CYS A 707 -12.85 14.23 29.77
CA CYS A 707 -11.65 13.74 29.11
C CYS A 707 -11.85 12.31 28.61
N GLY A 708 -11.55 12.08 27.33
CA GLY A 708 -11.64 10.79 26.68
C GLY A 708 -10.26 10.18 26.48
N LEU A 709 -10.09 8.94 26.92
CA LEU A 709 -8.94 8.09 26.60
C LEU A 709 -9.34 7.08 25.53
N GLN A 710 -8.41 6.73 24.66
CA GLN A 710 -8.62 5.70 23.64
C GLN A 710 -8.60 4.31 24.29
N LYS A 711 -9.61 3.49 24.00
CA LYS A 711 -9.70 2.09 24.44
C LYS A 711 -9.05 1.12 23.46
N ASP A 712 -9.13 1.38 22.16
CA ASP A 712 -8.56 0.52 21.12
C ASP A 712 -7.32 1.17 20.46
N PRO A 713 -6.10 0.59 20.65
CA PRO A 713 -4.88 1.13 20.05
C PRO A 713 -4.89 1.23 18.52
N LEU A 714 -5.71 0.44 17.81
CA LEU A 714 -5.82 0.54 16.35
C LEU A 714 -6.51 1.82 15.88
N LEU A 715 -7.15 2.56 16.78
CA LEU A 715 -7.84 3.83 16.51
C LEU A 715 -7.03 5.05 16.95
N TYR A 716 -5.80 4.90 17.42
CA TYR A 716 -4.92 6.07 17.53
C TYR A 716 -4.76 6.71 16.16
N SER A 717 -5.13 8.00 16.06
CA SER A 717 -5.16 8.70 14.77
C SER A 717 -4.62 10.12 14.88
N CYS A 718 -3.71 10.48 14.00
CA CYS A 718 -3.30 11.85 13.74
C CYS A 718 -4.41 12.63 13.01
N ALA A 719 -5.08 11.97 12.06
CA ALA A 719 -6.29 12.47 11.42
C ALA A 719 -7.48 12.54 12.38
N GLY A 720 -8.56 13.17 11.93
CA GLY A 720 -9.77 13.39 12.73
C GLY A 720 -9.71 14.69 13.52
N LEU A 721 -10.82 15.42 13.47
CA LEU A 721 -11.06 16.68 14.19
C LEU A 721 -12.40 16.60 14.89
N SER A 722 -12.59 17.41 15.93
CA SER A 722 -13.86 17.51 16.63
C SER A 722 -14.16 18.96 16.99
N PRO A 723 -15.38 19.46 16.73
CA PRO A 723 -15.79 20.77 17.22
C PRO A 723 -16.00 20.78 18.75
N LYS A 724 -16.15 19.61 19.38
CA LYS A 724 -16.40 19.48 20.83
C LYS A 724 -15.12 19.35 21.65
N TYR A 725 -14.10 18.70 21.07
CA TYR A 725 -12.91 18.27 21.80
C TYR A 725 -11.63 18.88 21.25
N ARG A 726 -10.72 19.24 22.16
CA ARG A 726 -9.30 19.45 21.89
C ARG A 726 -8.56 18.13 22.05
N ARG A 727 -7.60 17.86 21.18
CA ARG A 727 -6.90 16.57 21.11
C ARG A 727 -5.53 16.64 21.76
N LEU A 728 -5.10 15.54 22.38
CA LEU A 728 -3.73 15.37 22.84
C LEU A 728 -2.91 14.83 21.68
N CYS A 729 -2.04 15.67 21.13
CA CYS A 729 -1.32 15.41 19.90
C CYS A 729 0.14 15.10 20.18
N PRO A 730 0.56 13.82 20.07
CA PRO A 730 1.97 13.46 20.14
C PRO A 730 2.64 13.87 18.83
N CYS A 731 3.40 14.96 18.86
CA CYS A 731 4.23 15.39 17.74
C CYS A 731 5.67 14.92 17.93
N ARG A 732 6.46 14.93 16.85
CA ARG A 732 7.90 14.75 16.86
C ARG A 732 8.59 15.71 15.91
N ASP A 733 9.87 15.94 16.17
CA ASP A 733 10.75 16.59 15.21
C ASP A 733 11.05 15.68 14.01
N TYR A 734 11.67 16.27 12.99
CA TYR A 734 12.15 15.56 11.81
C TYR A 734 13.49 16.11 11.33
N ARG A 735 14.22 15.30 10.57
CA ARG A 735 15.47 15.70 9.93
C ARG A 735 15.15 16.53 8.69
N ARG A 736 15.93 17.59 8.46
CA ARG A 736 15.71 18.48 7.31
C ARG A 736 15.79 17.68 6.01
N GLY A 737 14.72 17.72 5.22
CA GLY A 737 14.59 16.96 3.98
C GLY A 737 14.39 15.45 4.16
N GLN A 738 14.07 14.97 5.35
CA GLN A 738 13.71 13.57 5.66
C GLN A 738 12.62 13.55 6.73
N VAL A 739 11.38 13.78 6.31
CA VAL A 739 10.21 13.92 7.21
C VAL A 739 9.92 12.63 7.98
N ALA A 740 10.23 11.48 7.36
CA ALA A 740 10.05 10.15 7.95
C ALA A 740 10.85 9.90 9.24
N LEU A 741 11.97 10.61 9.45
CA LEU A 741 12.90 10.32 10.54
C LEU A 741 13.06 11.53 11.45
N CYS A 742 12.88 11.34 12.76
CA CYS A 742 13.31 12.29 13.78
C CYS A 742 14.85 12.41 13.82
N ARG A 743 15.38 13.43 14.51
CA ARG A 743 16.84 13.62 14.63
C ARG A 743 17.55 12.42 15.25
N ASP A 744 16.89 11.73 16.17
CA ASP A 744 17.45 10.59 16.92
C ASP A 744 16.93 9.23 16.42
N CYS A 745 16.41 9.16 15.18
CA CYS A 745 15.75 7.97 14.65
C CYS A 745 16.66 7.01 13.85
N LEU A 746 17.96 7.31 13.69
CA LEU A 746 18.93 6.56 12.85
C LEU A 746 20.03 5.83 13.64
#